data_AF-D6RQ95-F1
#
_entry.id   AF-D6RQ95-F1
#
_cell.length_a   1.000
_cell.length_b   1.000
_cell.length_c   1.000
_cell.angle_alpha   90.00
_cell.angle_beta   90.00
_cell.angle_gamma   90.00
#
_symmetry.space_group_name_H-M   'P 1'
#
loop_
_entity.id
_entity.type
_entity.pdbx_description
1 polymer ?
#
loop_
_entity_poly.entity_id
_entity_poly.type
_entity_poly.pdbx_seq_one_letter_code
_entity_poly.pdbx_strand_id
1 'polypeptide(L)'
;MVSLLGSHFAKRLISSGEYRVRIIDQSPKPTFPEGDLCHELIIGNLCDPSTCRSAVDGVSIVCHFAANMGGMGTIHEANEFRIYAENHFMTLHLLQAAIEAGVKRFLYASTACVYPLHLQQSVEPATPLSLSEDDVYRDATSESPPCPQGLYGLEKLSTELLLHQASSKVSVRIARLHNVYGPGGTWNSGREKAPAAMLRKALALKRLGAGSSHSFEIWGDGQQQRSFLYIDDAVDTLLKLLASDYSSPLNIGSDTSVSILRLSKLALRVARADSGRVSFSFDTTKPVGVASRNSNNERVSRVLGWRPSTSLDVGMAKTCAWMEKEMERLLSQRESGLARETLLLQCLSSKVVDLKEEATVFAILLPITSRGGTSPQSCLSNLGKFAQSLSDTTWRDLHSLGGKRYRVAIYLAIDHDDEFLLADQGPNKAEALLRSHGFSDVTSLICDYPRGHVCSLWRDCAARAFDDCCDYYGLFGDDVSILDEGWMRKMDESSTESPSTKVSLLLYRRWNASRMVDLRLSNSIGGSDDARYAKQRARDWTFDTLTNAVSSVDSHIRSFNPSISPTLTLDVVIPCYRVDLAIISNILALQHSPTLTIMFIIIVDNPSSPQILKLETLYGRRPDVRIRVNSVNLGASASRNRGMSESSAEWVYFLDDDIVPDADLLFEAEKVIREHPDAAGFVGNTVFPKSETIFQAAVHLAGVTYFWDIATKIEDDVPWGVTANLIARRNIKDGIEYDLRYPKTGGGEDIDFCRLKREVSIKRGGSGFGAAPLVRVTHPYWNNGKRSYWRFYMWAYGDGMLVARFPELTYRDYAPNSAEYLLLAIALPFIVLPLGDNLLSSLYLTAYLIAKGLSSVVLANVLHDIYRHLWQHPERDAGLNSSIKSGPRFWLALVESSFIRMSSELGRLKGAVDRKQWYCIGKRFDWFAGREGDGPKREERWNNVQRLVCIVLIFRFVL
;
A
#
# COMPACT_ATOMS: atom_id res chain seq x y z
N MET A 1 -6.26 -11.39 23.88
CA MET A 1 -6.59 -12.73 23.34
C MET A 1 -7.69 -13.23 24.23
N VAL A 2 -8.81 -13.71 23.66
CA VAL A 2 -9.93 -14.23 24.48
C VAL A 2 -9.38 -15.22 25.49
N SER A 3 -9.56 -14.89 26.78
CA SER A 3 -8.92 -15.61 27.87
C SER A 3 -9.32 -17.09 27.90
N LEU A 4 -8.46 -17.94 28.47
CA LEU A 4 -8.72 -19.38 28.71
C LEU A 4 -10.13 -19.60 29.28
N LEU A 5 -10.50 -18.80 30.27
CA LEU A 5 -11.79 -18.92 30.95
C LEU A 5 -12.95 -18.40 30.09
N GLY A 6 -12.80 -17.20 29.51
CA GLY A 6 -13.86 -16.58 28.71
C GLY A 6 -14.23 -17.40 27.47
N SER A 7 -13.24 -17.94 26.77
CA SER A 7 -13.45 -18.78 25.58
C SER A 7 -14.19 -20.08 25.89
N HIS A 8 -13.80 -20.80 26.95
CA HIS A 8 -14.46 -22.05 27.33
C HIS A 8 -15.87 -21.81 27.89
N PHE A 9 -16.04 -20.75 28.68
CA PHE A 9 -17.34 -20.35 29.20
C PHE A 9 -18.31 -19.97 28.08
N ALA A 10 -17.85 -19.13 27.13
CA ALA A 10 -18.63 -18.74 25.96
C ALA A 10 -19.03 -19.94 25.10
N LYS A 11 -18.11 -20.87 24.83
CA LYS A 11 -18.41 -22.11 24.12
C LYS A 11 -19.53 -22.90 24.80
N ARG A 12 -19.47 -23.01 26.13
CA ARG A 12 -20.46 -23.74 26.92
C ARG A 12 -21.83 -23.06 26.88
N LEU A 13 -21.88 -21.72 26.92
CA LEU A 13 -23.11 -20.96 26.73
C LEU A 13 -23.71 -21.15 25.32
N ILE A 14 -22.91 -21.07 24.26
CA ILE A 14 -23.40 -21.27 22.89
C ILE A 14 -23.94 -22.69 22.69
N SER A 15 -23.21 -23.68 23.16
CA SER A 15 -23.64 -25.09 23.04
C SER A 15 -24.91 -25.43 23.81
N SER A 16 -25.32 -24.61 24.79
CA SER A 16 -26.63 -24.76 25.44
C SER A 16 -27.80 -24.33 24.54
N GLY A 17 -27.57 -23.44 23.58
CA GLY A 17 -28.62 -22.82 22.76
C GLY A 17 -29.51 -21.80 23.49
N GLU A 18 -29.31 -21.59 24.79
CA GLU A 18 -30.16 -20.70 25.62
C GLU A 18 -29.72 -19.23 25.59
N TYR A 19 -28.47 -18.97 25.20
CA TYR A 19 -27.85 -17.64 25.31
C TYR A 19 -27.34 -17.13 23.97
N ARG A 20 -27.63 -15.86 23.69
CA ARG A 20 -26.92 -15.08 22.67
C ARG A 20 -25.66 -14.48 23.29
N VAL A 21 -24.51 -14.98 22.88
CA VAL A 21 -23.20 -14.60 23.44
C VAL A 21 -22.54 -13.47 22.65
N ARG A 22 -22.19 -12.38 23.32
CA ARG A 22 -21.29 -11.32 22.85
C ARG A 22 -19.94 -11.45 23.56
N ILE A 23 -18.84 -11.42 22.81
CA ILE A 23 -17.48 -11.36 23.36
C ILE A 23 -16.91 -9.97 23.14
N ILE A 24 -16.23 -9.46 24.16
CA ILE A 24 -15.37 -8.29 24.03
C ILE A 24 -13.95 -8.61 24.50
N ASP A 25 -12.96 -8.30 23.67
CA ASP A 25 -11.54 -8.46 23.96
C ASP A 25 -10.72 -7.45 23.15
N GLN A 26 -9.51 -7.11 23.60
CA GLN A 26 -8.59 -6.27 22.83
C GLN A 26 -7.98 -6.99 21.62
N SER A 27 -8.10 -8.32 21.54
CA SER A 27 -7.48 -9.12 20.48
C SER A 27 -8.51 -9.73 19.53
N PRO A 28 -8.29 -9.64 18.20
CA PRO A 28 -9.23 -10.09 17.19
C PRO A 28 -9.32 -11.62 17.03
N LYS A 29 -8.43 -12.39 17.67
CA LYS A 29 -8.40 -13.86 17.52
C LYS A 29 -8.46 -14.57 18.87
N PRO A 30 -9.43 -15.49 19.07
CA PRO A 30 -9.35 -16.47 20.14
C PRO A 30 -8.27 -17.51 19.81
N THR A 31 -7.47 -17.90 20.79
CA THR A 31 -6.37 -18.88 20.59
C THR A 31 -6.89 -20.31 20.45
N PHE A 32 -8.09 -20.57 20.96
CA PHE A 32 -8.82 -21.85 21.00
C PHE A 32 -10.17 -21.55 21.70
N PRO A 33 -11.27 -22.32 21.54
CA PRO A 33 -11.49 -23.52 20.73
C PRO A 33 -11.94 -23.29 19.28
N GLU A 34 -11.84 -24.33 18.43
CA GLU A 34 -12.41 -24.37 17.08
C GLU A 34 -13.94 -24.19 17.11
N GLY A 35 -14.46 -23.40 16.17
CA GLY A 35 -15.89 -23.07 16.02
C GLY A 35 -16.25 -21.64 16.45
N ASP A 36 -17.51 -21.26 16.25
CA ASP A 36 -18.03 -19.94 16.64
C ASP A 36 -18.09 -19.81 18.17
N LEU A 37 -17.40 -18.81 18.73
CA LEU A 37 -17.37 -18.53 20.16
C LEU A 37 -18.33 -17.40 20.59
N CYS A 38 -18.90 -16.69 19.63
CA CYS A 38 -19.84 -15.60 19.88
C CYS A 38 -20.73 -15.37 18.67
N HIS A 39 -21.87 -14.74 18.91
CA HIS A 39 -22.76 -14.20 17.88
C HIS A 39 -22.37 -12.76 17.51
N GLU A 40 -21.60 -12.11 18.38
CA GLU A 40 -21.12 -10.74 18.23
C GLU A 40 -19.75 -10.61 18.89
N LEU A 41 -18.79 -10.06 18.15
CA LEU A 41 -17.43 -9.80 18.62
C LEU A 41 -17.17 -8.29 18.58
N ILE A 42 -16.88 -7.71 19.73
CA ILE A 42 -16.44 -6.32 19.85
C ILE A 42 -14.95 -6.33 20.14
N ILE A 43 -14.15 -5.74 19.25
CA ILE A 43 -12.73 -5.52 19.50
C ILE A 43 -12.58 -4.17 20.17
N GLY A 44 -12.16 -4.18 21.41
CA GLY A 44 -12.16 -2.96 22.21
C GLY A 44 -11.40 -3.07 23.51
N ASN A 45 -10.95 -1.92 23.98
CA ASN A 45 -10.26 -1.79 25.24
C ASN A 45 -11.25 -1.43 26.37
N LEU A 46 -11.46 -2.34 27.31
CA LEU A 46 -12.35 -2.11 28.45
C LEU A 46 -11.87 -1.03 29.44
N CYS A 47 -10.62 -0.55 29.34
CA CYS A 47 -10.23 0.66 30.06
C CYS A 47 -10.91 1.92 29.49
N ASP A 48 -11.46 1.88 28.27
CA ASP A 48 -12.20 2.98 27.67
C ASP A 48 -13.70 2.92 28.06
N PRO A 49 -14.24 3.97 28.71
CA PRO A 49 -15.66 4.03 29.07
C PRO A 49 -16.61 3.87 27.89
N SER A 50 -16.26 4.38 26.70
CA SER A 50 -17.11 4.29 25.51
C SER A 50 -17.21 2.85 24.98
N THR A 51 -16.11 2.11 25.07
CA THR A 51 -16.06 0.68 24.75
C THR A 51 -16.92 -0.10 25.74
N CYS A 52 -16.83 0.21 27.04
CA CYS A 52 -17.66 -0.44 28.06
C CYS A 52 -19.16 -0.23 27.82
N ARG A 53 -19.59 0.99 27.47
CA ARG A 53 -21.00 1.27 27.12
C ARG A 53 -21.48 0.44 25.93
N SER A 54 -20.66 0.36 24.88
CA SER A 54 -20.95 -0.46 23.70
C SER A 54 -21.03 -1.96 24.06
N ALA A 55 -20.17 -2.42 24.97
CA ALA A 55 -20.12 -3.81 25.40
C ALA A 55 -21.41 -4.29 26.05
N VAL A 56 -22.07 -3.43 26.83
CA VAL A 56 -23.25 -3.77 27.63
C VAL A 56 -24.58 -3.37 26.99
N ASP A 57 -24.57 -2.75 25.81
CA ASP A 57 -25.80 -2.32 25.13
C ASP A 57 -26.71 -3.52 24.79
N GLY A 58 -27.92 -3.53 25.35
CA GLY A 58 -28.86 -4.64 25.22
C GLY A 58 -28.47 -5.94 25.95
N VAL A 59 -27.48 -5.91 26.85
CA VAL A 59 -26.99 -7.10 27.58
C VAL A 59 -27.74 -7.30 28.89
N SER A 60 -28.15 -8.54 29.19
CA SER A 60 -28.82 -8.91 30.45
C SER A 60 -27.87 -9.47 31.51
N ILE A 61 -26.78 -10.13 31.09
CA ILE A 61 -25.82 -10.81 31.97
C ILE A 61 -24.40 -10.45 31.52
N VAL A 62 -23.58 -9.97 32.45
CA VAL A 62 -22.15 -9.73 32.22
C VAL A 62 -21.34 -10.78 32.96
N CYS A 63 -20.43 -11.46 32.25
CA CYS A 63 -19.44 -12.37 32.83
C CYS A 63 -18.03 -11.78 32.64
N HIS A 64 -17.54 -11.08 33.66
CA HIS A 64 -16.31 -10.31 33.61
C HIS A 64 -15.08 -11.18 33.91
N PHE A 65 -14.45 -11.65 32.84
CA PHE A 65 -13.21 -12.45 32.87
C PHE A 65 -11.99 -11.67 32.35
N ALA A 66 -12.17 -10.43 31.88
CA ALA A 66 -11.10 -9.62 31.34
C ALA A 66 -10.20 -9.08 32.46
N ALA A 67 -8.90 -9.31 32.32
CA ALA A 67 -7.88 -8.82 33.24
C ALA A 67 -6.52 -8.81 32.54
N ASN A 68 -5.68 -7.85 32.87
CA ASN A 68 -4.25 -7.98 32.70
C ASN A 68 -3.73 -8.96 33.78
N MET A 69 -3.42 -10.17 33.34
CA MET A 69 -3.11 -11.31 34.20
C MET A 69 -1.98 -12.16 33.61
N GLY A 70 -1.30 -12.92 34.48
CA GLY A 70 -0.30 -13.91 34.11
C GLY A 70 0.11 -14.78 35.31
N GLY A 71 1.12 -15.64 35.12
CA GLY A 71 1.83 -16.29 36.21
C GLY A 71 2.80 -15.33 36.93
N MET A 72 3.68 -15.89 37.77
CA MET A 72 4.69 -15.10 38.49
C MET A 72 5.70 -14.39 37.57
N GLY A 73 5.83 -14.82 36.32
CA GLY A 73 6.62 -14.10 35.31
C GLY A 73 6.02 -12.76 34.89
N THR A 74 4.77 -12.46 35.28
CA THR A 74 4.08 -11.19 35.00
C THR A 74 3.62 -10.49 36.29
N ILE A 75 3.15 -11.26 37.29
CA ILE A 75 2.72 -10.70 38.58
C ILE A 75 3.94 -10.53 39.49
N HIS A 76 4.69 -9.45 39.30
CA HIS A 76 5.85 -9.05 40.12
C HIS A 76 5.97 -7.52 40.18
N GLU A 77 6.81 -7.02 41.09
CA GLU A 77 6.93 -5.61 41.48
C GLU A 77 6.93 -4.61 40.32
N ALA A 78 7.73 -4.83 39.28
CA ALA A 78 7.83 -3.93 38.12
C ALA A 78 6.48 -3.70 37.38
N ASN A 79 5.55 -4.65 37.48
CA ASN A 79 4.24 -4.59 36.82
C ASN A 79 3.07 -4.24 37.77
N GLU A 80 3.27 -4.22 39.09
CA GLU A 80 2.18 -4.24 40.08
C GLU A 80 1.21 -3.07 39.94
N PHE A 81 1.70 -1.84 39.82
CA PHE A 81 0.85 -0.66 39.65
C PHE A 81 0.07 -0.69 38.33
N ARG A 82 0.69 -1.18 37.26
CA ARG A 82 0.02 -1.27 35.96
C ARG A 82 -1.12 -2.27 36.01
N ILE A 83 -0.87 -3.46 36.58
CA ILE A 83 -1.87 -4.51 36.71
C ILE A 83 -3.03 -4.03 37.58
N TYR A 84 -2.73 -3.35 38.69
CA TYR A 84 -3.74 -2.74 39.56
C TYR A 84 -4.60 -1.75 38.77
N ALA A 85 -3.98 -0.75 38.13
CA ALA A 85 -4.70 0.31 37.43
C ALA A 85 -5.59 -0.26 36.31
N GLU A 86 -5.02 -1.05 35.39
CA GLU A 86 -5.77 -1.57 34.23
C GLU A 86 -6.95 -2.46 34.68
N ASN A 87 -6.75 -3.37 35.64
CA ASN A 87 -7.85 -4.23 36.11
C ASN A 87 -8.93 -3.44 36.85
N HIS A 88 -8.53 -2.46 37.65
CA HIS A 88 -9.45 -1.61 38.38
C HIS A 88 -10.31 -0.76 37.42
N PHE A 89 -9.69 -0.05 36.47
CA PHE A 89 -10.41 0.78 35.51
C PHE A 89 -11.32 -0.04 34.60
N MET A 90 -10.87 -1.20 34.10
CA MET A 90 -11.73 -2.11 33.34
C MET A 90 -12.99 -2.49 34.11
N THR A 91 -12.82 -2.85 35.39
CA THR A 91 -13.97 -3.30 36.20
C THR A 91 -14.88 -2.15 36.58
N LEU A 92 -14.32 -1.00 36.98
CA LEU A 92 -15.10 0.19 37.37
C LEU A 92 -15.96 0.68 36.21
N HIS A 93 -15.37 0.89 35.02
CA HIS A 93 -16.09 1.37 33.84
C HIS A 93 -17.15 0.37 33.39
N LEU A 94 -16.84 -0.93 33.38
CA LEU A 94 -17.78 -1.96 32.96
C LEU A 94 -18.95 -2.10 33.95
N LEU A 95 -18.69 -2.06 35.26
CA LEU A 95 -19.72 -2.13 36.29
C LEU A 95 -20.64 -0.91 36.21
N GLN A 96 -20.08 0.29 36.07
CA GLN A 96 -20.87 1.51 35.90
C GLN A 96 -21.77 1.41 34.66
N ALA A 97 -21.21 1.07 33.50
CA ALA A 97 -21.96 0.92 32.26
C ALA A 97 -23.05 -0.17 32.40
N ALA A 98 -22.75 -1.29 33.04
CA ALA A 98 -23.70 -2.39 33.25
C ALA A 98 -24.90 -1.93 34.09
N ILE A 99 -24.67 -1.17 35.16
CA ILE A 99 -25.73 -0.59 36.00
C ILE A 99 -26.59 0.39 35.19
N GLU A 100 -25.95 1.30 34.44
CA GLU A 100 -26.64 2.29 33.60
C GLU A 100 -27.49 1.64 32.50
N ALA A 101 -27.01 0.56 31.89
CA ALA A 101 -27.72 -0.22 30.87
C ALA A 101 -28.80 -1.16 31.45
N GLY A 102 -28.89 -1.29 32.77
CA GLY A 102 -29.88 -2.14 33.43
C GLY A 102 -29.60 -3.64 33.37
N VAL A 103 -28.32 -4.03 33.25
CA VAL A 103 -27.84 -5.43 33.34
C VAL A 103 -28.38 -6.08 34.62
N LYS A 104 -28.88 -7.31 34.51
CA LYS A 104 -29.53 -8.01 35.63
C LYS A 104 -28.54 -8.76 36.51
N ARG A 105 -27.51 -9.36 35.92
CA ARG A 105 -26.54 -10.20 36.64
C ARG A 105 -25.10 -9.92 36.22
N PHE A 106 -24.21 -9.88 37.19
CA PHE A 106 -22.78 -9.63 37.00
C PHE A 106 -21.94 -10.71 37.68
N LEU A 107 -21.31 -11.59 36.91
CA LEU A 107 -20.37 -12.59 37.39
C LEU A 107 -18.94 -12.06 37.28
N TYR A 108 -18.20 -12.12 38.38
CA TYR A 108 -16.83 -11.63 38.47
C TYR A 108 -15.84 -12.75 38.81
N ALA A 109 -14.77 -12.86 38.02
CA ALA A 109 -13.63 -13.71 38.34
C ALA A 109 -12.63 -13.00 39.25
N SER A 110 -12.73 -13.31 40.54
CA SER A 110 -11.71 -13.01 41.55
C SER A 110 -10.63 -14.10 41.57
N THR A 111 -9.77 -14.09 42.59
CA THR A 111 -8.55 -14.88 42.68
C THR A 111 -8.29 -15.37 44.09
N ALA A 112 -7.58 -16.48 44.22
CA ALA A 112 -7.03 -16.90 45.51
C ALA A 112 -5.91 -15.98 46.04
N CYS A 113 -5.43 -14.99 45.27
CA CYS A 113 -4.44 -14.00 45.74
C CYS A 113 -5.01 -12.97 46.72
N VAL A 114 -6.33 -12.93 46.94
CA VAL A 114 -6.97 -12.07 47.93
C VAL A 114 -6.69 -12.50 49.37
N TYR A 115 -6.24 -13.74 49.57
CA TYR A 115 -5.95 -14.26 50.91
C TYR A 115 -4.70 -13.61 51.52
N PRO A 116 -4.66 -13.43 52.85
CA PRO A 116 -3.57 -12.73 53.53
C PRO A 116 -2.22 -13.43 53.39
N LEU A 117 -1.16 -12.67 53.15
CA LEU A 117 0.17 -13.22 52.90
C LEU A 117 0.69 -14.06 54.08
N HIS A 118 0.45 -13.64 55.32
CA HIS A 118 0.97 -14.30 56.53
C HIS A 118 0.48 -15.74 56.70
N LEU A 119 -0.73 -16.05 56.23
CA LEU A 119 -1.28 -17.41 56.28
C LEU A 119 -0.61 -18.38 55.30
N GLN A 120 0.27 -17.88 54.42
CA GLN A 120 0.75 -18.59 53.23
C GLN A 120 2.28 -18.65 53.15
N GLN A 121 2.97 -18.22 54.21
CA GLN A 121 4.44 -18.09 54.25
C GLN A 121 5.17 -19.40 54.59
N SER A 122 4.48 -20.42 55.12
CA SER A 122 5.08 -21.71 55.48
C SER A 122 4.46 -22.88 54.68
N VAL A 123 5.26 -23.94 54.54
CA VAL A 123 4.79 -25.25 54.09
C VAL A 123 4.76 -26.16 55.31
N GLU A 124 3.57 -26.47 55.82
CA GLU A 124 3.44 -27.42 56.94
C GLU A 124 3.42 -28.86 56.42
N PRO A 125 4.29 -29.76 56.92
CA PRO A 125 4.38 -31.14 56.42
C PRO A 125 3.19 -32.03 56.77
N ALA A 126 2.50 -31.75 57.89
CA ALA A 126 1.46 -32.63 58.44
C ALA A 126 0.05 -32.29 57.99
N THR A 127 -0.24 -31.01 57.72
CA THR A 127 -1.57 -30.53 57.33
C THR A 127 -1.43 -29.57 56.15
N PRO A 128 -1.93 -29.91 54.95
CA PRO A 128 -1.93 -28.98 53.84
C PRO A 128 -2.75 -27.73 54.21
N LEU A 129 -2.16 -26.55 54.06
CA LEU A 129 -2.86 -25.28 54.25
C LEU A 129 -4.16 -25.27 53.45
N SER A 130 -5.29 -25.00 54.09
CA SER A 130 -6.62 -24.94 53.46
C SER A 130 -7.26 -23.60 53.76
N LEU A 131 -7.51 -22.79 52.73
CA LEU A 131 -8.03 -21.43 52.88
C LEU A 131 -9.54 -21.39 52.69
N SER A 132 -10.27 -21.03 53.74
CA SER A 132 -11.71 -20.79 53.72
C SER A 132 -12.01 -19.35 53.30
N GLU A 133 -13.21 -19.07 52.78
CA GLU A 133 -13.55 -17.73 52.30
C GLU A 133 -13.47 -16.64 53.37
N ASP A 134 -13.65 -17.00 54.65
CA ASP A 134 -13.60 -16.07 55.78
C ASP A 134 -12.15 -15.70 56.15
N ASP A 135 -11.16 -16.48 55.68
CA ASP A 135 -9.75 -16.27 55.99
C ASP A 135 -9.19 -14.97 55.39
N VAL A 136 -9.90 -14.37 54.43
CA VAL A 136 -9.55 -13.05 53.86
C VAL A 136 -9.46 -11.97 54.93
N TYR A 137 -10.32 -12.03 55.95
CA TYR A 137 -10.38 -11.04 57.02
C TYR A 137 -9.79 -11.57 58.33
N ARG A 138 -9.15 -12.74 58.31
CA ARG A 138 -8.52 -13.30 59.51
C ARG A 138 -7.42 -12.36 60.00
N ASP A 139 -7.49 -12.02 61.27
CA ASP A 139 -6.58 -11.10 61.96
C ASP A 139 -6.65 -9.64 61.44
N ALA A 140 -7.62 -9.30 60.58
CA ALA A 140 -7.81 -7.94 60.10
C ALA A 140 -8.49 -7.07 61.16
N THR A 141 -7.98 -5.85 61.35
CA THR A 141 -8.54 -4.84 62.26
C THR A 141 -8.71 -3.51 61.53
N SER A 142 -9.29 -2.50 62.18
CA SER A 142 -9.34 -1.14 61.64
C SER A 142 -7.96 -0.52 61.40
N GLU A 143 -6.95 -0.97 62.15
CA GLU A 143 -5.56 -0.48 62.06
C GLU A 143 -4.68 -1.37 61.17
N SER A 144 -5.10 -2.61 60.91
CA SER A 144 -4.39 -3.59 60.08
C SER A 144 -5.37 -4.22 59.09
N PRO A 145 -5.65 -3.58 57.94
CA PRO A 145 -6.58 -4.10 56.95
C PRO A 145 -6.06 -5.42 56.33
N PRO A 146 -6.92 -6.18 55.63
CA PRO A 146 -6.49 -7.38 54.91
C PRO A 146 -5.25 -7.13 54.04
N CYS A 147 -4.26 -8.02 54.13
CA CYS A 147 -2.97 -7.89 53.45
C CYS A 147 -2.81 -8.98 52.36
N PRO A 148 -3.48 -8.83 51.20
CA PRO A 148 -3.42 -9.80 50.11
C PRO A 148 -2.04 -9.86 49.45
N GLN A 149 -1.83 -10.85 48.57
CA GLN A 149 -0.56 -10.99 47.85
C GLN A 149 -0.41 -9.91 46.76
N GLY A 150 0.36 -8.86 47.06
CA GLY A 150 0.72 -7.78 46.13
C GLY A 150 -0.47 -6.96 45.65
N LEU A 151 -0.23 -6.03 44.71
CA LEU A 151 -1.30 -5.16 44.21
C LEU A 151 -2.34 -5.90 43.36
N TYR A 152 -1.99 -7.01 42.70
CA TYR A 152 -2.98 -7.84 42.00
C TYR A 152 -4.03 -8.44 42.94
N GLY A 153 -3.60 -8.98 44.09
CA GLY A 153 -4.53 -9.47 45.11
C GLY A 153 -5.38 -8.35 45.71
N LEU A 154 -4.77 -7.19 45.93
CA LEU A 154 -5.47 -6.00 46.45
C LEU A 154 -6.52 -5.46 45.48
N GLU A 155 -6.22 -5.38 44.18
CA GLU A 155 -7.19 -4.95 43.17
C GLU A 155 -8.41 -5.87 43.17
N LYS A 156 -8.19 -7.20 43.12
CA LYS A 156 -9.27 -8.18 43.14
C LYS A 156 -10.13 -8.08 44.40
N LEU A 157 -9.51 -7.93 45.57
CA LEU A 157 -10.24 -7.75 46.83
C LEU A 157 -11.02 -6.43 46.87
N SER A 158 -10.40 -5.34 46.39
CA SER A 158 -11.05 -4.02 46.28
C SER A 158 -12.28 -4.09 45.38
N THR A 159 -12.19 -4.85 44.29
CA THR A 159 -13.29 -5.09 43.37
C THR A 159 -14.38 -5.99 43.96
N GLU A 160 -14.04 -7.01 44.76
CA GLU A 160 -15.05 -7.78 45.52
C GLU A 160 -15.88 -6.89 46.43
N LEU A 161 -15.22 -5.98 47.15
CA LEU A 161 -15.87 -5.00 48.03
C LEU A 161 -16.75 -4.03 47.24
N LEU A 162 -16.25 -3.50 46.11
CA LEU A 162 -17.02 -2.63 45.21
C LEU A 162 -18.28 -3.31 44.71
N LEU A 163 -18.18 -4.55 44.23
CA LEU A 163 -19.32 -5.33 43.75
C LEU A 163 -20.32 -5.64 44.86
N HIS A 164 -19.85 -5.94 46.07
CA HIS A 164 -20.72 -6.11 47.22
C HIS A 164 -21.52 -4.84 47.52
N GLN A 165 -20.91 -3.65 47.47
CA GLN A 165 -21.61 -2.38 47.63
C GLN A 165 -22.59 -2.07 46.48
N ALA A 166 -22.33 -2.59 45.29
CA ALA A 166 -23.20 -2.46 44.12
C ALA A 166 -24.33 -3.51 44.05
N SER A 167 -24.39 -4.46 44.99
CA SER A 167 -25.33 -5.60 44.96
C SER A 167 -26.82 -5.21 44.98
N SER A 168 -27.14 -4.01 45.47
CA SER A 168 -28.50 -3.44 45.42
C SER A 168 -28.92 -2.96 44.02
N LYS A 169 -27.95 -2.73 43.13
CA LYS A 169 -28.16 -2.23 41.77
C LYS A 169 -28.06 -3.32 40.71
N VAL A 170 -27.30 -4.38 40.97
CA VAL A 170 -27.11 -5.53 40.06
C VAL A 170 -26.87 -6.81 40.86
N SER A 171 -27.42 -7.94 40.40
CA SER A 171 -27.20 -9.23 41.08
C SER A 171 -25.77 -9.73 40.83
N VAL A 172 -24.92 -9.69 41.86
CA VAL A 172 -23.50 -10.06 41.75
C VAL A 172 -23.24 -11.54 42.06
N ARG A 173 -22.25 -12.13 41.38
CA ARG A 173 -21.68 -13.46 41.66
C ARG A 173 -20.16 -13.34 41.66
N ILE A 174 -19.48 -13.82 42.70
CA ILE A 174 -18.03 -13.63 42.86
C ILE A 174 -17.35 -14.99 43.03
N ALA A 175 -16.46 -15.33 42.11
CA ALA A 175 -15.71 -16.59 42.11
C ALA A 175 -14.22 -16.36 42.41
N ARG A 176 -13.72 -16.88 43.54
CA ARG A 176 -12.29 -16.88 43.88
C ARG A 176 -11.63 -18.10 43.25
N LEU A 177 -11.00 -17.90 42.10
CA LEU A 177 -10.41 -19.00 41.32
C LEU A 177 -9.02 -19.40 41.83
N HIS A 178 -8.81 -20.71 42.00
CA HIS A 178 -7.50 -21.28 42.34
C HIS A 178 -6.83 -21.89 41.10
N ASN A 179 -5.88 -21.16 40.51
CA ASN A 179 -4.95 -21.65 39.48
C ASN A 179 -5.59 -22.52 38.39
N VAL A 180 -6.62 -21.98 37.72
CA VAL A 180 -7.24 -22.65 36.57
C VAL A 180 -6.23 -22.85 35.43
N TYR A 181 -6.22 -24.07 34.86
CA TYR A 181 -5.38 -24.48 33.74
C TYR A 181 -6.13 -25.43 32.77
N GLY A 182 -5.66 -25.51 31.53
CA GLY A 182 -6.25 -26.40 30.53
C GLY A 182 -5.85 -26.03 29.09
N PRO A 183 -6.36 -26.77 28.09
CA PRO A 183 -6.26 -26.40 26.67
C PRO A 183 -6.69 -24.95 26.40
N GLY A 184 -6.01 -24.25 25.49
CA GLY A 184 -6.28 -22.83 25.20
C GLY A 184 -5.62 -21.85 26.18
N GLY A 185 -4.93 -22.34 27.22
CA GLY A 185 -4.19 -21.52 28.16
C GLY A 185 -2.89 -20.96 27.57
N THR A 186 -2.48 -19.78 27.99
CA THR A 186 -1.17 -19.21 27.65
C THR A 186 -0.05 -20.15 28.09
N TRP A 187 0.91 -20.44 27.20
CA TRP A 187 1.94 -21.46 27.46
C TRP A 187 3.38 -21.06 27.10
N ASN A 188 3.60 -20.02 26.27
CA ASN A 188 4.93 -19.63 25.78
C ASN A 188 5.13 -18.11 25.62
N SER A 189 4.66 -17.30 26.57
CA SER A 189 4.74 -15.84 26.44
C SER A 189 5.30 -15.12 27.69
N GLY A 190 5.73 -15.86 28.70
CA GLY A 190 6.08 -15.34 30.03
C GLY A 190 4.86 -15.09 30.93
N ARG A 191 3.64 -15.05 30.36
CA ARG A 191 2.37 -14.93 31.10
C ARG A 191 1.80 -16.28 31.54
N GLU A 192 2.37 -17.40 31.10
CA GLU A 192 1.88 -18.72 31.45
C GLU A 192 1.96 -19.03 32.95
N LYS A 193 1.08 -19.93 33.42
CA LYS A 193 1.13 -20.47 34.78
C LYS A 193 1.97 -21.74 34.84
N ALA A 194 2.31 -22.18 36.04
CA ALA A 194 3.18 -23.33 36.28
C ALA A 194 2.79 -24.60 35.48
N PRO A 195 1.52 -25.05 35.40
CA PRO A 195 1.18 -26.27 34.65
C PRO A 195 1.63 -26.21 33.19
N ALA A 196 1.33 -25.12 32.50
CA ALA A 196 1.71 -24.92 31.10
C ALA A 196 3.23 -24.73 30.95
N ALA A 197 3.88 -23.98 31.85
CA ALA A 197 5.34 -23.82 31.84
C ALA A 197 6.06 -25.18 31.97
N MET A 198 5.63 -26.03 32.91
CA MET A 198 6.24 -27.35 33.12
C MET A 198 6.02 -28.27 31.91
N LEU A 199 4.81 -28.26 31.34
CA LEU A 199 4.49 -29.05 30.14
C LEU A 199 5.29 -28.59 28.91
N ARG A 200 5.43 -27.27 28.72
CA ARG A 200 6.24 -26.69 27.63
C ARG A 200 7.69 -27.18 27.72
N LYS A 201 8.29 -27.06 28.91
CA LYS A 201 9.68 -27.50 29.17
C LYS A 201 9.84 -28.99 28.92
N ALA A 202 8.89 -29.82 29.39
CA ALA A 202 8.91 -31.26 29.18
C ALA A 202 8.81 -31.65 27.69
N LEU A 203 7.91 -31.01 26.94
CA LEU A 203 7.74 -31.23 25.49
C LEU A 203 8.99 -30.78 24.72
N ALA A 204 9.60 -29.66 25.09
CA ALA A 204 10.82 -29.18 24.45
C ALA A 204 11.99 -30.17 24.64
N LEU A 205 12.19 -30.68 25.87
CA LEU A 205 13.19 -31.72 26.14
C LEU A 205 12.94 -32.99 25.33
N LYS A 206 11.68 -33.45 25.26
CA LYS A 206 11.31 -34.61 24.44
C LYS A 206 11.74 -34.44 22.98
N ARG A 207 11.60 -33.24 22.42
CA ARG A 207 11.93 -32.94 21.02
C ARG A 207 13.41 -32.77 20.76
N LEU A 208 14.17 -32.29 21.74
CA LEU A 208 15.64 -32.17 21.66
C LEU A 208 16.36 -33.53 21.73
N GLY A 209 15.70 -34.57 22.27
CA GLY A 209 16.14 -35.97 22.18
C GLY A 209 17.02 -36.45 23.34
N ALA A 210 17.20 -37.77 23.44
CA ALA A 210 17.95 -38.42 24.51
C ALA A 210 19.47 -38.25 24.30
N GLY A 211 20.04 -37.19 24.88
CA GLY A 211 21.46 -36.85 24.78
C GLY A 211 21.76 -35.38 25.11
N SER A 212 20.74 -34.53 25.15
CA SER A 212 20.89 -33.13 25.52
C SER A 212 21.19 -32.97 27.01
N SER A 213 22.29 -32.30 27.36
CA SER A 213 22.69 -31.95 28.74
C SER A 213 21.86 -30.82 29.37
N HIS A 214 20.72 -30.47 28.76
CA HIS A 214 19.89 -29.36 29.22
C HIS A 214 19.12 -29.70 30.49
N SER A 215 19.12 -28.78 31.44
CA SER A 215 18.39 -28.90 32.69
C SER A 215 16.93 -28.45 32.55
N PHE A 216 16.08 -29.01 33.40
CA PHE A 216 14.70 -28.59 33.57
C PHE A 216 14.62 -27.50 34.64
N GLU A 217 14.42 -26.26 34.22
CA GLU A 217 14.36 -25.09 35.10
C GLU A 217 13.09 -25.09 35.97
N ILE A 218 13.27 -24.91 37.28
CA ILE A 218 12.23 -24.65 38.27
C ILE A 218 12.60 -23.35 39.00
N TRP A 219 11.65 -22.42 39.10
CA TRP A 219 11.84 -21.23 39.94
C TRP A 219 11.62 -21.56 41.41
N GLY A 220 12.53 -21.10 42.27
CA GLY A 220 12.61 -21.49 43.67
C GLY A 220 13.25 -22.85 43.88
N ASP A 221 13.06 -23.42 45.08
CA ASP A 221 13.52 -24.75 45.49
C ASP A 221 12.58 -25.89 45.06
N GLY A 222 11.44 -25.56 44.47
CA GLY A 222 10.43 -26.50 44.00
C GLY A 222 9.51 -27.06 45.09
N GLN A 223 9.67 -26.65 46.36
CA GLN A 223 8.86 -27.13 47.49
C GLN A 223 7.56 -26.35 47.67
N GLN A 224 7.44 -25.17 47.05
CA GLN A 224 6.23 -24.36 47.10
C GLN A 224 5.03 -25.15 46.57
N GLN A 225 3.91 -25.08 47.29
CA GLN A 225 2.75 -25.94 47.06
C GLN A 225 1.53 -25.15 46.56
N ARG A 226 0.80 -25.73 45.59
CA ARG A 226 -0.43 -25.16 45.03
C ARG A 226 -1.42 -26.25 44.68
N SER A 227 -2.70 -25.90 44.67
CA SER A 227 -3.71 -26.65 43.94
C SER A 227 -3.98 -26.04 42.56
N PHE A 228 -4.38 -26.89 41.61
CA PHE A 228 -4.65 -26.51 40.23
C PHE A 228 -6.01 -27.07 39.80
N LEU A 229 -6.89 -26.22 39.27
CA LEU A 229 -8.22 -26.61 38.84
C LEU A 229 -8.28 -26.76 37.32
N TYR A 230 -8.79 -27.88 36.82
CA TYR A 230 -8.96 -28.08 35.39
C TYR A 230 -10.05 -27.17 34.82
N ILE A 231 -9.88 -26.69 33.59
CA ILE A 231 -10.76 -25.67 32.97
C ILE A 231 -12.22 -26.09 32.88
N ASP A 232 -12.52 -27.35 32.55
CA ASP A 232 -13.90 -27.83 32.44
C ASP A 232 -14.63 -27.77 33.79
N ASP A 233 -13.96 -28.21 34.86
CA ASP A 233 -14.45 -28.14 36.23
C ASP A 233 -14.69 -26.68 36.67
N ALA A 234 -13.80 -25.76 36.28
CA ALA A 234 -13.98 -24.34 36.57
C ALA A 234 -15.22 -23.76 35.86
N VAL A 235 -15.40 -24.07 34.56
CA VAL A 235 -16.54 -23.58 33.77
C VAL A 235 -17.86 -24.14 34.28
N ASP A 236 -17.93 -25.44 34.56
CA ASP A 236 -19.14 -26.09 35.08
C ASP A 236 -19.56 -25.46 36.43
N THR A 237 -18.60 -25.18 37.31
CA THR A 237 -18.88 -24.53 38.60
C THR A 237 -19.32 -23.07 38.43
N LEU A 238 -18.69 -22.33 37.51
CA LEU A 238 -19.08 -20.94 37.23
C LEU A 238 -20.50 -20.85 36.67
N LEU A 239 -20.92 -21.82 35.86
CA LEU A 239 -22.31 -21.89 35.36
C LEU A 239 -23.29 -22.18 36.50
N LYS A 240 -22.96 -23.13 37.39
CA LYS A 240 -23.74 -23.37 38.61
C LYS A 240 -23.85 -22.12 39.48
N LEU A 241 -22.75 -21.41 39.69
CA LEU A 241 -22.73 -20.16 40.45
C LEU A 241 -23.57 -19.08 39.77
N LEU A 242 -23.45 -18.92 38.44
CA LEU A 242 -24.23 -17.97 37.65
C LEU A 242 -25.74 -18.24 37.75
N ALA A 243 -26.15 -19.50 37.84
CA ALA A 243 -27.54 -19.92 37.98
C ALA A 243 -28.07 -19.85 39.42
N SER A 244 -27.19 -19.91 40.43
CA SER A 244 -27.57 -19.84 41.85
C SER A 244 -27.97 -18.43 42.30
N ASP A 245 -28.52 -18.31 43.51
CA ASP A 245 -28.78 -17.03 44.20
C ASP A 245 -27.67 -16.60 45.16
N TYR A 246 -26.55 -17.32 45.20
CA TYR A 246 -25.46 -17.04 46.13
C TYR A 246 -24.62 -15.83 45.68
N SER A 247 -24.65 -14.74 46.45
CA SER A 247 -24.03 -13.45 46.09
C SER A 247 -22.66 -13.19 46.72
N SER A 248 -22.31 -13.91 47.79
CA SER A 248 -21.03 -13.74 48.48
C SER A 248 -19.87 -14.36 47.68
N PRO A 249 -18.60 -14.00 47.96
CA PRO A 249 -17.46 -14.69 47.38
C PRO A 249 -17.46 -16.19 47.67
N LEU A 250 -17.07 -16.99 46.68
CA LEU A 250 -17.02 -18.44 46.77
C LEU A 250 -15.70 -18.98 46.22
N ASN A 251 -15.06 -19.89 46.95
CA ASN A 251 -13.89 -20.60 46.47
C ASN A 251 -14.26 -21.57 45.35
N ILE A 252 -13.52 -21.50 44.25
CA ILE A 252 -13.60 -22.44 43.13
C ILE A 252 -12.17 -22.91 42.83
N GLY A 253 -11.83 -24.08 43.36
CA GLY A 253 -10.49 -24.62 43.30
C GLY A 253 -10.43 -26.13 43.51
N SER A 254 -9.28 -26.72 43.19
CA SER A 254 -8.96 -28.06 43.69
C SER A 254 -8.57 -27.98 45.18
N ASP A 255 -8.94 -29.00 45.94
CA ASP A 255 -8.53 -29.23 47.33
C ASP A 255 -7.28 -30.14 47.42
N THR A 256 -6.69 -30.49 46.28
CA THR A 256 -5.48 -31.30 46.19
C THR A 256 -4.25 -30.41 45.96
N SER A 257 -3.43 -30.26 47.00
CA SER A 257 -2.17 -29.50 46.94
C SER A 257 -1.00 -30.37 46.46
N VAL A 258 -0.15 -29.83 45.58
CA VAL A 258 1.09 -30.46 45.10
C VAL A 258 2.24 -29.47 45.08
N SER A 259 3.47 -29.95 45.30
CA SER A 259 4.67 -29.13 45.11
C SER A 259 4.96 -28.92 43.62
N ILE A 260 5.64 -27.82 43.27
CA ILE A 260 6.08 -27.57 41.90
C ILE A 260 7.01 -28.68 41.40
N LEU A 261 7.90 -29.20 42.25
CA LEU A 261 8.73 -30.36 41.88
C LEU A 261 7.89 -31.59 41.51
N ARG A 262 6.81 -31.88 42.25
CA ARG A 262 5.89 -32.98 41.92
C ARG A 262 5.15 -32.71 40.60
N LEU A 263 4.72 -31.47 40.37
CA LEU A 263 4.11 -31.05 39.11
C LEU A 263 5.08 -31.21 37.92
N SER A 264 6.36 -30.85 38.07
CA SER A 264 7.40 -31.02 37.04
C SER A 264 7.63 -32.49 36.69
N LYS A 265 7.71 -33.36 37.71
CA LYS A 265 7.80 -34.81 37.49
C LYS A 265 6.57 -35.37 36.77
N LEU A 266 5.38 -34.88 37.11
CA LEU A 266 4.15 -35.23 36.40
C LEU A 266 4.19 -34.76 34.94
N ALA A 267 4.63 -33.52 34.68
CA ALA A 267 4.76 -32.96 33.34
C ALA A 267 5.70 -33.80 32.45
N LEU A 268 6.87 -34.18 32.96
CA LEU A 268 7.80 -35.09 32.27
C LEU A 268 7.14 -36.43 31.93
N ARG A 269 6.43 -37.03 32.90
CA ARG A 269 5.73 -38.29 32.73
C ARG A 269 4.66 -38.22 31.64
N VAL A 270 3.78 -37.20 31.67
CA VAL A 270 2.69 -37.08 30.68
C VAL A 270 3.21 -36.70 29.30
N ALA A 271 4.27 -35.90 29.21
CA ALA A 271 4.94 -35.58 27.95
C ALA A 271 5.70 -36.78 27.35
N ARG A 272 5.93 -37.83 28.15
CA ARG A 272 6.80 -38.97 27.82
C ARG A 272 8.24 -38.54 27.54
N ALA A 273 8.71 -37.55 28.29
CA ALA A 273 10.13 -37.20 28.37
C ALA A 273 10.77 -38.10 29.45
N ASP A 274 11.90 -38.74 29.16
CA ASP A 274 12.53 -39.75 30.03
C ASP A 274 12.92 -39.16 31.40
N SER A 275 12.01 -39.28 32.37
CA SER A 275 12.13 -38.65 33.69
C SER A 275 13.31 -39.15 34.53
N GLY A 276 13.94 -40.27 34.14
CA GLY A 276 15.07 -40.86 34.87
C GLY A 276 16.43 -40.21 34.58
N ARG A 277 16.53 -39.35 33.55
CA ARG A 277 17.79 -38.75 33.09
C ARG A 277 17.81 -37.22 33.05
N VAL A 278 16.73 -36.57 33.46
CA VAL A 278 16.62 -35.10 33.44
C VAL A 278 17.19 -34.50 34.72
N SER A 279 18.17 -33.59 34.59
CA SER A 279 18.67 -32.78 35.70
C SER A 279 17.72 -31.59 35.95
N PHE A 280 17.44 -31.29 37.22
CA PHE A 280 16.66 -30.09 37.59
C PHE A 280 17.60 -28.94 37.91
N SER A 281 17.28 -27.74 37.42
CA SER A 281 17.96 -26.50 37.80
C SER A 281 16.99 -25.65 38.60
N PHE A 282 17.40 -25.24 39.80
CA PHE A 282 16.60 -24.45 40.73
C PHE A 282 17.12 -23.03 40.75
N ASP A 283 16.28 -22.07 40.36
CA ASP A 283 16.64 -20.65 40.36
C ASP A 283 15.87 -19.91 41.46
N THR A 284 16.54 -19.68 42.59
CA THR A 284 15.97 -18.99 43.76
C THR A 284 15.93 -17.47 43.61
N THR A 285 16.49 -16.91 42.52
CA THR A 285 16.45 -15.46 42.25
C THR A 285 15.15 -15.02 41.61
N LYS A 286 14.34 -15.97 41.12
CA LYS A 286 13.10 -15.72 40.39
C LYS A 286 11.88 -15.62 41.31
N PRO A 287 10.82 -14.90 40.90
CA PRO A 287 9.63 -14.75 41.71
C PRO A 287 8.85 -16.06 41.87
N VAL A 288 8.67 -16.52 43.11
CA VAL A 288 7.96 -17.78 43.44
C VAL A 288 6.55 -17.56 44.02
N GLY A 289 6.22 -16.34 44.42
CA GLY A 289 4.98 -16.01 45.11
C GLY A 289 4.96 -16.56 46.55
N VAL A 290 3.80 -17.02 47.02
CA VAL A 290 3.64 -17.57 48.38
C VAL A 290 4.26 -18.97 48.55
N ALA A 291 4.46 -19.43 49.79
CA ALA A 291 5.00 -20.77 50.02
C ALA A 291 3.94 -21.85 49.74
N SER A 292 2.71 -21.69 50.25
CA SER A 292 1.63 -22.68 50.07
C SER A 292 0.27 -22.04 49.83
N ARG A 293 -0.61 -22.71 49.07
CA ARG A 293 -2.02 -22.33 48.90
C ARG A 293 -2.88 -23.50 48.42
N ASN A 294 -3.98 -23.81 49.12
CA ASN A 294 -5.01 -24.77 48.70
C ASN A 294 -6.41 -24.18 48.90
N SER A 295 -7.42 -24.74 48.23
CA SER A 295 -8.81 -24.31 48.34
C SER A 295 -9.57 -25.12 49.40
N ASN A 296 -10.31 -24.45 50.29
CA ASN A 296 -11.33 -25.12 51.08
C ASN A 296 -12.65 -25.17 50.28
N ASN A 297 -13.13 -26.38 50.00
CA ASN A 297 -14.30 -26.62 49.15
C ASN A 297 -15.60 -26.94 49.92
N GLU A 298 -15.63 -26.78 51.25
CA GLU A 298 -16.84 -27.07 52.04
C GLU A 298 -18.00 -26.15 51.68
N ARG A 299 -17.73 -24.85 51.43
CA ARG A 299 -18.78 -23.88 51.09
C ARG A 299 -19.34 -24.12 49.70
N VAL A 300 -18.49 -24.31 48.69
CA VAL A 300 -18.95 -24.63 47.31
C VAL A 300 -19.72 -25.96 47.25
N SER A 301 -19.30 -26.96 48.03
CA SER A 301 -20.01 -28.23 48.14
C SER A 301 -21.41 -28.07 48.75
N ARG A 302 -21.57 -27.21 49.78
CA ARG A 302 -22.87 -26.93 50.40
C ARG A 302 -23.78 -26.08 49.51
N VAL A 303 -23.23 -25.05 48.87
CA VAL A 303 -23.99 -24.05 48.10
C VAL A 303 -24.39 -24.58 46.71
N LEU A 304 -23.49 -25.26 46.01
CA LEU A 304 -23.68 -25.66 44.61
C LEU A 304 -23.72 -27.18 44.39
N GLY A 305 -23.58 -27.98 45.45
CA GLY A 305 -23.49 -29.44 45.32
C GLY A 305 -22.37 -29.87 44.38
N TRP A 306 -21.23 -29.18 44.43
CA TRP A 306 -20.12 -29.38 43.50
C TRP A 306 -18.82 -29.70 44.21
N ARG A 307 -18.03 -30.59 43.60
CA ARG A 307 -16.63 -30.89 43.93
C ARG A 307 -15.84 -31.08 42.62
N PRO A 308 -14.53 -30.79 42.61
CA PRO A 308 -13.68 -31.04 41.45
C PRO A 308 -13.75 -32.52 41.05
N SER A 309 -13.99 -32.79 39.78
CA SER A 309 -14.12 -34.16 39.27
C SER A 309 -12.88 -34.64 38.52
N THR A 310 -12.10 -33.71 37.94
CA THR A 310 -10.90 -34.03 37.18
C THR A 310 -9.67 -34.07 38.07
N SER A 311 -8.95 -35.19 38.07
CA SER A 311 -7.65 -35.29 38.75
C SER A 311 -6.56 -34.50 38.01
N LEU A 312 -5.52 -34.07 38.75
CA LEU A 312 -4.39 -33.34 38.18
C LEU A 312 -3.73 -34.12 37.04
N ASP A 313 -3.54 -35.44 37.18
CA ASP A 313 -2.98 -36.31 36.17
C ASP A 313 -3.78 -36.28 34.85
N VAL A 314 -5.11 -36.38 34.92
CA VAL A 314 -6.00 -36.35 33.76
C VAL A 314 -5.97 -34.97 33.09
N GLY A 315 -6.11 -33.90 33.88
CA GLY A 315 -6.09 -32.54 33.35
C GLY A 315 -4.75 -32.17 32.72
N MET A 316 -3.63 -32.60 33.32
CA MET A 316 -2.28 -32.41 32.77
C MET A 316 -2.08 -33.19 31.46
N ALA A 317 -2.56 -34.43 31.37
CA ALA A 317 -2.49 -35.22 30.14
C ALA A 317 -3.28 -34.58 28.98
N LYS A 318 -4.51 -34.13 29.23
CA LYS A 318 -5.32 -33.41 28.23
C LYS A 318 -4.65 -32.11 27.78
N THR A 319 -4.12 -31.34 28.73
CA THR A 319 -3.40 -30.09 28.43
C THR A 319 -2.13 -30.35 27.63
N CYS A 320 -1.36 -31.39 27.98
CA CYS A 320 -0.15 -31.80 27.27
C CYS A 320 -0.44 -32.15 25.81
N ALA A 321 -1.49 -32.93 25.55
CA ALA A 321 -1.88 -33.32 24.20
C ALA A 321 -2.26 -32.11 23.32
N TRP A 322 -2.92 -31.10 23.88
CA TRP A 322 -3.20 -29.85 23.19
C TRP A 322 -1.91 -29.05 22.92
N MET A 323 -1.05 -28.89 23.93
CA MET A 323 0.22 -28.16 23.79
C MET A 323 1.19 -28.82 22.81
N GLU A 324 1.20 -30.14 22.69
CA GLU A 324 2.03 -30.85 21.73
C GLU A 324 1.65 -30.49 20.29
N LYS A 325 0.34 -30.33 20.00
CA LYS A 325 -0.14 -29.83 18.70
C LYS A 325 0.26 -28.38 18.46
N GLU A 326 0.12 -27.51 19.45
CA GLU A 326 0.53 -26.11 19.34
C GLU A 326 2.04 -25.95 19.13
N MET A 327 2.85 -26.76 19.81
CA MET A 327 4.30 -26.78 19.62
C MET A 327 4.67 -27.27 18.20
N GLU A 328 4.02 -28.33 17.70
CA GLU A 328 4.22 -28.80 16.32
C GLU A 328 3.87 -27.71 15.30
N ARG A 329 2.74 -27.00 15.52
CA ARG A 329 2.34 -25.87 14.69
C ARG A 329 3.41 -24.78 14.68
N LEU A 330 3.96 -24.39 15.83
CA LEU A 330 5.04 -23.39 15.89
C LEU A 330 6.33 -23.86 15.21
N LEU A 331 6.69 -25.14 15.35
CA LEU A 331 7.88 -25.71 14.71
C LEU A 331 7.75 -25.80 13.19
N SER A 332 6.55 -26.14 12.69
CA SER A 332 6.26 -26.19 11.25
C SER A 332 6.40 -24.84 10.55
N GLN A 333 6.19 -23.74 11.29
CA GLN A 333 6.39 -22.36 10.82
C GLN A 333 7.86 -21.92 10.80
N ARG A 334 8.81 -22.82 11.06
CA ARG A 334 10.25 -22.57 10.99
C ARG A 334 10.85 -23.46 9.92
N GLU A 335 11.49 -22.86 8.92
CA GLU A 335 11.99 -23.59 7.74
C GLU A 335 13.35 -24.27 8.00
N SER A 336 14.23 -23.66 8.80
CA SER A 336 15.56 -24.21 9.09
C SER A 336 15.63 -25.04 10.37
N GLY A 337 16.52 -26.04 10.39
CA GLY A 337 16.80 -26.85 11.59
C GLY A 337 17.28 -26.01 12.78
N LEU A 338 18.15 -25.02 12.52
CA LEU A 338 18.68 -24.11 13.54
C LEU A 338 17.59 -23.25 14.20
N ALA A 339 16.63 -22.75 13.41
CA ALA A 339 15.51 -21.97 13.93
C ALA A 339 14.57 -22.82 14.80
N ARG A 340 14.36 -24.09 14.42
CA ARG A 340 13.58 -25.05 15.22
C ARG A 340 14.28 -25.36 16.54
N GLU A 341 15.57 -25.64 16.51
CA GLU A 341 16.38 -25.91 17.70
C GLU A 341 16.41 -24.70 18.64
N THR A 342 16.63 -23.49 18.10
CA THR A 342 16.62 -22.24 18.87
C THR A 342 15.28 -22.03 19.60
N LEU A 343 14.16 -22.28 18.91
CA LEU A 343 12.83 -22.19 19.53
C LEU A 343 12.66 -23.21 20.66
N LEU A 344 13.12 -24.45 20.47
CA LEU A 344 13.05 -25.49 21.50
C LEU A 344 13.90 -25.12 22.72
N LEU A 345 15.11 -24.59 22.53
CA LEU A 345 15.97 -24.10 23.60
C LEU A 345 15.32 -22.95 24.38
N GLN A 346 14.68 -22.01 23.68
CA GLN A 346 13.89 -20.95 24.33
C GLN A 346 12.70 -21.53 25.12
N CYS A 347 12.12 -22.63 24.66
CA CYS A 347 11.04 -23.33 25.36
C CYS A 347 11.50 -24.09 26.62
N LEU A 348 12.80 -24.10 26.95
CA LEU A 348 13.30 -24.70 28.21
C LEU A 348 13.32 -23.73 29.39
N SER A 349 13.25 -22.42 29.15
CA SER A 349 13.28 -21.40 30.20
C SER A 349 11.96 -20.65 30.30
N SER A 350 11.65 -20.15 31.50
CA SER A 350 10.56 -19.20 31.73
C SER A 350 11.09 -17.77 31.67
N LYS A 351 10.25 -16.82 31.26
CA LYS A 351 10.63 -15.40 31.11
C LYS A 351 9.91 -14.55 32.15
N VAL A 352 10.63 -13.57 32.68
CA VAL A 352 10.03 -12.43 33.41
C VAL A 352 9.72 -11.37 32.35
N VAL A 353 8.51 -10.83 32.37
CA VAL A 353 8.03 -9.86 31.36
C VAL A 353 7.88 -8.52 32.03
N ASP A 354 8.65 -7.52 31.62
CA ASP A 354 8.35 -6.13 31.97
C ASP A 354 7.33 -5.57 30.99
N LEU A 355 6.13 -5.27 31.49
CA LEU A 355 5.09 -4.71 30.65
C LEU A 355 5.45 -3.30 30.15
N LYS A 356 6.36 -2.55 30.81
CA LYS A 356 6.80 -1.22 30.37
C LYS A 356 7.64 -1.27 29.09
N GLU A 357 8.39 -2.35 28.85
CA GLU A 357 9.28 -2.49 27.69
C GLU A 357 8.54 -2.88 26.39
N GLU A 358 7.30 -3.36 26.47
CA GLU A 358 6.45 -3.67 25.30
C GLU A 358 5.72 -2.42 24.74
N ALA A 359 6.44 -1.33 24.47
CA ALA A 359 5.89 -0.13 23.83
C ALA A 359 6.43 0.03 22.41
N THR A 360 5.53 0.28 21.45
CA THR A 360 5.92 0.62 20.08
C THR A 360 6.49 2.02 20.03
N VAL A 361 7.73 2.13 19.58
CA VAL A 361 8.50 3.37 19.58
C VAL A 361 8.42 4.02 18.20
N PHE A 362 7.87 5.22 18.16
CA PHE A 362 7.88 6.10 16.99
C PHE A 362 9.06 7.06 17.09
N ALA A 363 10.04 6.89 16.22
CA ALA A 363 11.13 7.82 16.01
C ALA A 363 10.64 9.03 15.21
N ILE A 364 10.77 10.23 15.76
CA ILE A 364 10.51 11.50 15.08
C ILE A 364 11.84 12.03 14.59
N LEU A 365 12.08 11.99 13.27
CA LEU A 365 13.31 12.43 12.63
C LEU A 365 13.14 13.90 12.22
N LEU A 366 13.87 14.80 12.90
CA LEU A 366 13.64 16.24 12.82
C LEU A 366 14.94 17.02 12.57
N PRO A 367 15.35 17.21 11.30
CA PRO A 367 16.40 18.16 10.94
C PRO A 367 15.89 19.59 11.18
N ILE A 368 16.73 20.42 11.78
CA ILE A 368 16.40 21.82 12.06
C ILE A 368 17.58 22.73 11.77
N THR A 369 17.30 23.93 11.25
CA THR A 369 18.30 24.98 11.06
C THR A 369 17.74 26.36 11.38
N SER A 370 18.59 27.26 11.88
CA SER A 370 18.26 28.66 12.14
C SER A 370 18.32 29.57 10.89
N ARG A 371 18.77 29.06 9.75
CA ARG A 371 19.24 29.88 8.62
C ARG A 371 18.25 30.07 7.48
N GLY A 372 17.02 29.54 7.62
CA GLY A 372 16.01 29.49 6.55
C GLY A 372 14.82 30.44 6.68
N GLY A 373 14.79 31.31 7.69
CA GLY A 373 13.67 32.22 7.96
C GLY A 373 14.08 33.70 8.00
N THR A 374 13.10 34.59 8.25
CA THR A 374 13.34 36.04 8.41
C THR A 374 14.20 36.36 9.64
N SER A 375 14.24 35.47 10.63
CA SER A 375 15.15 35.52 11.78
C SER A 375 15.50 34.11 12.27
N PRO A 376 16.68 33.93 12.92
CA PRO A 376 17.07 32.68 13.57
C PRO A 376 16.04 32.15 14.58
N GLN A 377 15.32 33.05 15.26
CA GLN A 377 14.30 32.70 16.25
C GLN A 377 13.07 32.00 15.64
N SER A 378 12.84 32.18 14.34
CA SER A 378 11.68 31.63 13.63
C SER A 378 11.63 30.09 13.70
N CYS A 379 12.78 29.41 13.59
CA CYS A 379 12.82 27.95 13.67
C CYS A 379 12.40 27.43 15.06
N LEU A 380 12.80 28.12 16.15
CA LEU A 380 12.36 27.76 17.50
C LEU A 380 10.87 28.03 17.71
N SER A 381 10.33 29.10 17.12
CA SER A 381 8.88 29.35 17.18
C SER A 381 8.08 28.29 16.44
N ASN A 382 8.56 27.82 15.30
CA ASN A 382 7.93 26.75 14.53
C ASN A 382 8.02 25.42 15.29
N LEU A 383 9.22 25.07 15.77
CA LEU A 383 9.46 23.89 16.59
C LEU A 383 8.57 23.86 17.82
N GLY A 384 8.32 25.00 18.48
CA GLY A 384 7.40 25.08 19.61
C GLY A 384 5.96 24.73 19.24
N LYS A 385 5.47 25.21 18.08
CA LYS A 385 4.14 24.85 17.56
C LYS A 385 4.07 23.36 17.19
N PHE A 386 5.11 22.84 16.54
CA PHE A 386 5.22 21.40 16.24
C PHE A 386 5.16 20.58 17.54
N ALA A 387 6.01 20.91 18.52
CA ALA A 387 6.09 20.22 19.81
C ALA A 387 4.76 20.24 20.56
N GLN A 388 4.07 21.38 20.60
CA GLN A 388 2.74 21.49 21.19
C GLN A 388 1.74 20.59 20.46
N SER A 389 1.68 20.67 19.12
CA SER A 389 0.76 19.84 18.33
C SER A 389 1.04 18.35 18.48
N LEU A 390 2.32 17.96 18.55
CA LEU A 390 2.74 16.58 18.78
C LEU A 390 2.30 16.11 20.18
N SER A 391 2.50 16.93 21.20
CA SER A 391 2.08 16.62 22.58
C SER A 391 0.56 16.43 22.66
N ASP A 392 -0.22 17.38 22.14
CA ASP A 392 -1.68 17.34 22.17
C ASP A 392 -2.24 16.12 21.41
N THR A 393 -1.70 15.82 20.23
CA THR A 393 -2.22 14.75 19.38
C THR A 393 -1.76 13.35 19.78
N THR A 394 -0.66 13.24 20.53
CA THR A 394 -0.14 11.94 21.02
C THR A 394 -0.50 11.66 22.47
N TRP A 395 -1.04 12.63 23.21
CA TRP A 395 -1.31 12.49 24.65
C TRP A 395 -2.08 11.21 24.98
N ARG A 396 -3.19 10.96 24.29
CA ARG A 396 -3.99 9.74 24.51
C ARG A 396 -3.25 8.48 24.10
N ASP A 397 -2.47 8.49 23.01
CA ASP A 397 -1.71 7.31 22.59
C ASP A 397 -0.59 6.95 23.58
N LEU A 398 0.05 7.95 24.18
CA LEU A 398 1.09 7.77 25.19
C LEU A 398 0.54 7.35 26.56
N HIS A 399 -0.65 7.82 26.93
CA HIS A 399 -1.21 7.65 28.28
C HIS A 399 -2.40 6.68 28.37
N SER A 400 -2.87 6.13 27.24
CA SER A 400 -3.96 5.14 27.23
C SER A 400 -3.62 3.93 28.11
N LEU A 401 -4.55 3.56 28.98
CA LEU A 401 -4.48 2.32 29.75
C LEU A 401 -5.09 1.19 28.95
N GLY A 402 -4.49 -0.01 28.99
CA GLY A 402 -4.93 -1.16 28.19
C GLY A 402 -4.59 -1.03 26.69
N GLY A 403 -4.29 -2.16 26.05
CA GLY A 403 -3.93 -2.20 24.63
C GLY A 403 -2.44 -2.00 24.34
N LYS A 404 -2.13 -1.78 23.05
CA LYS A 404 -0.78 -1.52 22.56
C LYS A 404 -0.35 -0.12 22.97
N ARG A 405 0.89 0.00 23.47
CA ARG A 405 1.42 1.26 24.00
C ARG A 405 2.35 1.89 22.98
N TYR A 406 2.40 3.21 23.03
CA TYR A 406 3.22 4.00 22.15
C TYR A 406 4.22 4.82 22.95
N ARG A 407 5.40 5.03 22.36
CA ARG A 407 6.44 5.91 22.87
C ARG A 407 6.92 6.78 21.73
N VAL A 408 7.30 8.02 22.02
CA VAL A 408 7.93 8.94 21.07
C VAL A 408 9.39 9.11 21.45
N ALA A 409 10.29 8.89 20.49
CA ALA A 409 11.72 9.21 20.59
C ALA A 409 12.06 10.23 19.51
N ILE A 410 12.63 11.38 19.87
CA ILE A 410 12.91 12.47 18.92
C ILE A 410 14.39 12.51 18.59
N TYR A 411 14.72 12.44 17.31
CA TYR A 411 16.07 12.52 16.79
C TYR A 411 16.24 13.85 16.05
N LEU A 412 16.91 14.81 16.71
CA LEU A 412 17.21 16.12 16.16
C LEU A 412 18.52 16.08 15.38
N ALA A 413 18.52 16.51 14.12
CA ALA A 413 19.75 16.74 13.38
C ALA A 413 20.00 18.23 13.21
N ILE A 414 21.19 18.68 13.62
CA ILE A 414 21.62 20.08 13.56
C ILE A 414 22.95 20.13 12.81
N ASP A 415 23.08 21.07 11.87
CA ASP A 415 24.36 21.30 11.21
C ASP A 415 25.41 21.78 12.22
N HIS A 416 26.64 21.27 12.12
CA HIS A 416 27.73 21.62 13.05
C HIS A 416 28.08 23.13 13.08
N ASP A 417 27.77 23.86 12.00
CA ASP A 417 28.02 25.29 11.86
C ASP A 417 26.78 26.17 12.17
N ASP A 418 25.73 25.61 12.78
CA ASP A 418 24.56 26.36 13.26
C ASP A 418 24.78 26.94 14.67
N GLU A 419 25.60 27.99 14.74
CA GLU A 419 26.02 28.63 16.00
C GLU A 419 24.83 29.07 16.87
N PHE A 420 23.71 29.49 16.28
CA PHE A 420 22.55 29.97 17.03
C PHE A 420 21.91 28.86 17.86
N LEU A 421 21.71 27.67 17.28
CA LEU A 421 21.13 26.52 17.97
C LEU A 421 22.11 25.90 18.98
N LEU A 422 23.42 25.96 18.68
CA LEU A 422 24.49 25.37 19.47
C LEU A 422 25.12 26.29 20.53
N ALA A 423 24.63 27.53 20.68
CA ALA A 423 25.26 28.57 21.49
C ALA A 423 25.34 28.30 23.02
N ASP A 424 24.55 27.36 23.55
CA ASP A 424 24.40 27.17 24.99
C ASP A 424 25.31 26.04 25.53
N GLN A 425 25.85 26.17 26.75
CA GLN A 425 26.71 25.14 27.38
C GLN A 425 25.94 23.90 27.92
N GLY A 426 24.67 23.76 27.55
CA GLY A 426 23.76 22.68 27.96
C GLY A 426 23.18 21.93 26.75
N PRO A 427 21.99 21.31 26.85
CA PRO A 427 21.29 20.83 25.67
C PRO A 427 21.08 22.00 24.70
N ASN A 428 21.22 21.77 23.41
CA ASN A 428 21.02 22.81 22.40
C ASN A 428 19.59 23.40 22.51
N LYS A 429 19.38 24.59 21.97
CA LYS A 429 18.12 25.34 22.14
C LYS A 429 16.89 24.57 21.66
N ALA A 430 17.02 23.78 20.59
CA ALA A 430 15.93 22.97 20.06
C ALA A 430 15.58 21.81 21.01
N GLU A 431 16.59 21.10 21.53
CA GLU A 431 16.41 20.04 22.52
C GLU A 431 15.80 20.57 23.81
N ALA A 432 16.29 21.70 24.33
CA ALA A 432 15.76 22.33 25.54
C ALA A 432 14.26 22.69 25.38
N LEU A 433 13.86 23.17 24.20
CA LEU A 433 12.47 23.48 23.89
C LEU A 433 11.59 22.23 23.84
N LEU A 434 12.05 21.13 23.22
CA LEU A 434 11.29 19.88 23.21
C LEU A 434 11.11 19.31 24.61
N ARG A 435 12.18 19.36 25.43
CA ARG A 435 12.13 18.90 26.83
C ARG A 435 11.14 19.72 27.67
N SER A 436 11.02 21.04 27.43
CA SER A 436 10.04 21.87 28.14
C SER A 436 8.58 21.55 27.78
N HIS A 437 8.32 20.90 26.64
CA HIS A 437 7.00 20.42 26.22
C HIS A 437 6.72 18.97 26.67
N GLY A 438 7.58 18.39 27.51
CA GLY A 438 7.38 17.07 28.12
C GLY A 438 8.03 15.90 27.39
N PHE A 439 8.81 16.13 26.34
CA PHE A 439 9.54 15.07 25.64
C PHE A 439 10.88 14.77 26.33
N SER A 440 10.98 13.64 27.03
CA SER A 440 12.21 13.24 27.72
C SER A 440 13.21 12.49 26.84
N ASP A 441 12.73 11.80 25.81
CA ASP A 441 13.55 10.99 24.89
C ASP A 441 13.90 11.80 23.64
N VAL A 442 14.90 12.68 23.78
CA VAL A 442 15.40 13.54 22.70
C VAL A 442 16.90 13.30 22.54
N THR A 443 17.32 12.93 21.33
CA THR A 443 18.70 12.69 20.95
C THR A 443 19.11 13.69 19.88
N SER A 444 20.17 14.46 20.14
CA SER A 444 20.70 15.45 19.21
C SER A 444 21.92 14.91 18.46
N LEU A 445 21.90 15.00 17.14
CA LEU A 445 22.96 14.62 16.21
C LEU A 445 23.54 15.89 15.59
N ILE A 446 24.84 16.10 15.80
CA ILE A 446 25.57 17.21 15.19
C ILE A 446 26.23 16.70 13.91
N CYS A 447 25.78 17.21 12.77
CA CYS A 447 26.13 16.68 11.46
C CYS A 447 27.09 17.61 10.71
N ASP A 448 28.09 17.02 10.07
CA ASP A 448 29.08 17.73 9.25
C ASP A 448 28.84 17.44 7.76
N TYR A 449 27.86 18.13 7.18
CA TYR A 449 27.60 18.12 5.74
C TYR A 449 27.62 19.54 5.18
N PRO A 450 27.87 19.71 3.87
CA PRO A 450 27.65 21.00 3.22
C PRO A 450 26.20 21.47 3.38
N ARG A 451 26.00 22.78 3.35
CA ARG A 451 24.67 23.40 3.53
C ARG A 451 23.66 22.87 2.50
N GLY A 452 22.44 22.59 2.96
CA GLY A 452 21.32 22.15 2.11
C GLY A 452 21.19 20.63 1.93
N HIS A 453 22.02 19.83 2.60
CA HIS A 453 22.01 18.36 2.52
C HIS A 453 21.00 17.70 3.48
N VAL A 454 19.74 18.16 3.50
CA VAL A 454 18.70 17.69 4.44
C VAL A 454 18.43 16.18 4.37
N CYS A 455 18.57 15.57 3.18
CA CYS A 455 18.42 14.12 3.03
C CYS A 455 19.53 13.32 3.74
N SER A 456 20.72 13.89 3.88
CA SER A 456 21.80 13.27 4.67
C SER A 456 21.47 13.34 6.16
N LEU A 457 20.94 14.49 6.63
CA LEU A 457 20.51 14.65 8.02
C LEU A 457 19.42 13.63 8.40
N TRP A 458 18.38 13.47 7.56
CA TRP A 458 17.36 12.44 7.77
C TRP A 458 17.93 11.02 7.78
N ARG A 459 18.97 10.75 6.99
CA ARG A 459 19.62 9.43 6.96
C ARG A 459 20.33 9.12 8.27
N ASP A 460 21.04 10.09 8.84
CA ASP A 460 21.75 9.90 10.11
C ASP A 460 20.77 9.74 11.28
N CYS A 461 19.69 10.53 11.30
CA CYS A 461 18.58 10.32 12.24
C CYS A 461 18.00 8.91 12.10
N ALA A 462 17.71 8.46 10.88
CA ALA A 462 17.14 7.14 10.63
C ALA A 462 18.09 6.01 11.05
N ALA A 463 19.38 6.13 10.75
CA ALA A 463 20.40 5.16 11.15
C ALA A 463 20.48 5.04 12.68
N ARG A 464 20.53 6.18 13.39
CA ARG A 464 20.56 6.16 14.84
C ARG A 464 19.28 5.57 15.44
N ALA A 465 18.12 5.97 14.93
CA ALA A 465 16.83 5.43 15.37
C ALA A 465 16.69 3.91 15.10
N PHE A 466 17.33 3.40 14.04
CA PHE A 466 17.44 1.96 13.78
C PHE A 466 18.32 1.25 14.80
N ASP A 467 19.48 1.80 15.14
CA ASP A 467 20.36 1.22 16.17
C ASP A 467 19.68 1.19 17.54
N ASP A 468 18.88 2.20 17.86
CA ASP A 468 18.06 2.28 19.07
C ASP A 468 16.79 1.39 19.00
N CYS A 469 16.62 0.60 17.94
CA CYS A 469 15.54 -0.37 17.74
C CYS A 469 14.13 0.26 17.74
N CYS A 470 13.96 1.45 17.15
CA CYS A 470 12.64 2.05 16.98
C CYS A 470 11.78 1.29 15.97
N ASP A 471 10.47 1.20 16.21
CA ASP A 471 9.53 0.45 15.35
C ASP A 471 9.09 1.24 14.11
N TYR A 472 8.86 2.55 14.27
CA TYR A 472 8.36 3.43 13.21
C TYR A 472 9.22 4.68 13.07
N TYR A 473 9.31 5.23 11.86
CA TYR A 473 10.04 6.47 11.56
C TYR A 473 9.09 7.50 10.96
N GLY A 474 8.88 8.60 11.67
CA GLY A 474 8.14 9.78 11.23
C GLY A 474 9.12 10.88 10.82
N LEU A 475 9.11 11.25 9.54
CA LEU A 475 9.98 12.30 9.00
C LEU A 475 9.18 13.59 8.96
N PHE A 476 9.52 14.54 9.82
CA PHE A 476 8.79 15.81 9.98
C PHE A 476 9.69 17.02 9.70
N GLY A 477 9.06 18.13 9.33
CA GLY A 477 9.68 19.46 9.36
C GLY A 477 9.26 20.20 10.64
N ASP A 478 10.10 21.14 11.10
CA ASP A 478 9.84 21.96 12.30
C ASP A 478 8.59 22.86 12.17
N ASP A 479 8.14 23.09 10.94
CA ASP A 479 7.04 23.95 10.53
C ASP A 479 5.69 23.25 10.35
N VAL A 480 5.66 21.93 10.57
CA VAL A 480 4.47 21.10 10.46
C VAL A 480 3.69 21.14 11.78
N SER A 481 2.36 21.07 11.71
CA SER A 481 1.51 20.77 12.87
C SER A 481 0.59 19.60 12.56
N ILE A 482 0.50 18.69 13.52
CA ILE A 482 -0.37 17.51 13.44
C ILE A 482 -1.72 17.90 14.02
N LEU A 483 -2.81 17.65 13.29
CA LEU A 483 -4.14 18.12 13.69
C LEU A 483 -5.06 17.00 14.21
N ASP A 484 -4.70 15.74 13.95
CA ASP A 484 -5.51 14.60 14.37
C ASP A 484 -4.90 13.89 15.57
N GLU A 485 -5.66 13.79 16.65
CA GLU A 485 -5.34 12.94 17.80
C GLU A 485 -5.37 11.46 17.41
N GLY A 486 -4.56 10.65 18.08
CA GLY A 486 -4.56 9.20 17.92
C GLY A 486 -3.89 8.70 16.64
N TRP A 487 -3.11 9.55 15.98
CA TRP A 487 -2.51 9.23 14.68
C TRP A 487 -1.48 8.10 14.77
N MET A 488 -0.78 7.93 15.90
CA MET A 488 0.21 6.87 16.09
C MET A 488 -0.49 5.51 16.10
N ARG A 489 -1.58 5.42 16.87
CA ARG A 489 -2.42 4.23 16.90
C ARG A 489 -3.05 3.95 15.55
N LYS A 490 -3.62 4.95 14.87
CA LYS A 490 -4.18 4.78 13.51
C LYS A 490 -3.13 4.25 12.53
N MET A 491 -1.91 4.79 12.56
CA MET A 491 -0.80 4.31 11.74
C MET A 491 -0.48 2.84 12.03
N ASP A 492 -0.36 2.50 13.30
CA ASP A 492 -0.01 1.16 13.73
C ASP A 492 -1.13 0.13 13.50
N GLU A 493 -2.39 0.48 13.74
CA GLU A 493 -3.56 -0.34 13.40
C GLU A 493 -3.69 -0.55 11.89
N SER A 494 -3.47 0.52 11.10
CA SER A 494 -3.49 0.44 9.63
C SER A 494 -2.40 -0.47 9.07
N SER A 495 -1.35 -0.79 9.82
CA SER A 495 -0.33 -1.77 9.41
C SER A 495 -0.82 -3.23 9.51
N THR A 496 -1.83 -3.48 10.35
CA THR A 496 -2.35 -4.82 10.68
C THR A 496 -3.54 -5.26 9.83
N GLU A 497 -4.23 -4.34 9.16
CA GLU A 497 -5.29 -4.67 8.21
C GLU A 497 -4.74 -5.26 6.89
N SER A 498 -5.54 -6.10 6.24
CA SER A 498 -5.24 -6.80 4.96
C SER A 498 -4.53 -5.89 3.92
N PRO A 499 -3.62 -6.42 3.08
CA PRO A 499 -2.78 -5.66 2.13
C PRO A 499 -3.51 -4.95 0.97
N SER A 500 -4.83 -4.71 1.07
CA SER A 500 -5.67 -4.24 -0.04
C SER A 500 -5.70 -2.72 -0.26
N THR A 501 -5.09 -1.89 0.60
CA THR A 501 -5.13 -0.42 0.44
C THR A 501 -3.73 0.13 0.17
N LYS A 502 -3.41 0.30 -1.11
CA LYS A 502 -2.09 0.70 -1.64
C LYS A 502 -2.03 2.23 -1.82
N VAL A 503 -0.91 2.90 -1.47
CA VAL A 503 -0.17 3.91 -2.28
C VAL A 503 1.19 4.24 -1.64
N SER A 504 2.20 4.58 -2.47
CA SER A 504 3.63 4.39 -2.21
C SER A 504 4.57 5.59 -2.32
N LEU A 505 5.57 5.56 -1.43
CA LEU A 505 6.94 6.06 -1.66
C LEU A 505 7.65 5.19 -2.71
N LEU A 506 8.47 5.82 -3.56
CA LEU A 506 8.95 5.31 -4.85
C LEU A 506 9.73 3.97 -4.79
N LEU A 507 10.47 3.70 -3.70
CA LEU A 507 11.20 2.44 -3.49
C LEU A 507 10.24 1.32 -3.03
N TYR A 508 9.27 1.64 -2.18
CA TYR A 508 8.32 0.70 -1.58
C TYR A 508 7.17 0.30 -2.52
N ARG A 509 6.99 1.02 -3.63
CA ARG A 509 5.95 0.75 -4.64
C ARG A 509 6.05 -0.65 -5.23
N ARG A 510 7.26 -1.15 -5.48
CA ARG A 510 7.47 -2.48 -6.09
C ARG A 510 7.08 -3.63 -5.17
N TRP A 511 7.12 -3.47 -3.85
CA TRP A 511 6.71 -4.51 -2.90
C TRP A 511 5.37 -4.25 -2.24
N ASN A 512 4.65 -3.22 -2.71
CA ASN A 512 3.41 -2.79 -2.08
C ASN A 512 3.57 -2.49 -0.57
N ALA A 513 4.76 -2.01 -0.18
CA ALA A 513 5.21 -1.92 1.21
C ALA A 513 4.98 -0.53 1.81
N SER A 514 3.86 0.10 1.46
CA SER A 514 3.58 1.51 1.78
C SER A 514 2.08 1.75 1.79
N ARG A 515 1.61 2.49 2.79
CA ARG A 515 0.19 2.82 2.98
C ARG A 515 0.03 4.31 3.19
N MET A 516 -1.06 4.87 2.70
CA MET A 516 -1.51 6.20 3.05
C MET A 516 -2.50 6.09 4.21
N VAL A 517 -2.31 6.93 5.23
CA VAL A 517 -3.20 7.02 6.37
C VAL A 517 -3.85 8.39 6.34
N ASP A 518 -5.15 8.45 6.65
CA ASP A 518 -5.88 9.71 6.72
C ASP A 518 -5.39 10.51 7.94
N LEU A 519 -4.56 11.51 7.67
CA LEU A 519 -3.91 12.36 8.66
C LEU A 519 -3.91 13.80 8.16
N ARG A 520 -4.54 14.69 8.93
CA ARG A 520 -4.52 16.12 8.66
C ARG A 520 -3.26 16.74 9.25
N LEU A 521 -2.50 17.37 8.36
CA LEU A 521 -1.34 18.18 8.68
C LEU A 521 -1.59 19.61 8.22
N SER A 522 -1.09 20.59 8.95
CA SER A 522 -0.96 21.97 8.45
C SER A 522 0.51 22.35 8.39
N ASN A 523 0.89 23.15 7.39
CA ASN A 523 2.19 23.79 7.35
C ASN A 523 2.01 25.31 7.40
N SER A 524 2.86 25.98 8.17
CA SER A 524 2.93 27.44 8.28
C SER A 524 3.70 28.12 7.13
N ILE A 525 4.50 27.38 6.37
CA ILE A 525 5.35 27.91 5.28
C ILE A 525 5.09 27.12 3.98
N GLY A 526 4.32 27.72 3.07
CA GLY A 526 3.95 27.13 1.78
C GLY A 526 2.95 28.00 1.02
N GLY A 527 3.41 29.17 0.56
CA GLY A 527 2.69 30.05 -0.36
C GLY A 527 3.24 29.95 -1.79
N SER A 528 2.88 30.89 -2.66
CA SER A 528 3.39 31.05 -4.04
C SER A 528 4.88 31.44 -4.15
N ASP A 529 5.59 31.45 -3.03
CA ASP A 529 6.97 31.91 -2.94
C ASP A 529 7.97 30.79 -3.26
N ASP A 530 9.21 31.18 -3.57
CA ASP A 530 10.28 30.25 -3.90
C ASP A 530 10.59 29.27 -2.75
N ALA A 531 10.89 28.02 -3.10
CA ALA A 531 11.22 26.99 -2.13
C ALA A 531 12.43 27.40 -1.27
N ARG A 532 12.33 27.22 0.06
CA ARG A 532 13.42 27.48 1.04
C ARG A 532 14.75 26.80 0.72
N TYR A 533 14.71 25.71 -0.05
CA TYR A 533 15.89 25.01 -0.54
C TYR A 533 15.85 24.95 -2.07
N ALA A 534 16.97 25.28 -2.71
CA ALA A 534 17.14 25.01 -4.14
C ALA A 534 17.01 23.50 -4.37
N LYS A 535 15.93 23.06 -5.01
CA LYS A 535 15.66 21.64 -5.26
C LYS A 535 16.72 21.06 -6.20
N GLN A 536 17.77 20.47 -5.64
CA GLN A 536 18.68 19.64 -6.40
C GLN A 536 17.96 18.33 -6.72
N ARG A 537 17.53 18.18 -7.99
CA ARG A 537 16.99 16.90 -8.45
C ARG A 537 18.15 15.91 -8.52
N ALA A 538 17.99 14.74 -7.90
CA ALA A 538 18.84 13.60 -8.22
C ALA A 538 18.60 13.25 -9.70
N ARG A 539 19.50 13.70 -10.58
CA ARG A 539 19.29 13.63 -12.04
C ARG A 539 19.12 12.20 -12.56
N ASP A 540 19.48 11.19 -11.75
CA ASP A 540 19.54 9.78 -12.16
C ASP A 540 18.83 8.80 -11.21
N TRP A 541 18.05 9.29 -10.25
CA TRP A 541 17.39 8.44 -9.26
C TRP A 541 16.52 7.34 -9.88
N THR A 542 15.81 7.60 -10.99
CA THR A 542 14.84 6.67 -11.59
C THR A 542 15.43 5.49 -12.36
N PHE A 543 16.74 5.48 -12.62
CA PHE A 543 17.39 4.51 -13.49
C PHE A 543 18.21 3.50 -12.68
N ASP A 544 19.52 3.44 -12.90
CA ASP A 544 20.44 2.51 -12.24
C ASP A 544 20.34 2.62 -10.71
N THR A 545 20.13 3.83 -10.17
CA THR A 545 20.00 4.02 -8.72
C THR A 545 18.78 3.28 -8.15
N LEU A 546 17.58 3.53 -8.68
CA LEU A 546 16.37 2.81 -8.24
C LEU A 546 16.46 1.33 -8.56
N THR A 547 16.99 0.95 -9.72
CA THR A 547 17.14 -0.46 -10.11
C THR A 547 18.07 -1.20 -9.15
N ASN A 548 19.21 -0.62 -8.79
CA ASN A 548 20.17 -1.22 -7.84
C ASN A 548 19.60 -1.29 -6.42
N ALA A 549 18.90 -0.24 -5.99
CA ALA A 549 18.18 -0.26 -4.72
C ALA A 549 17.13 -1.38 -4.74
N VAL A 550 16.44 -1.54 -5.87
CA VAL A 550 15.41 -2.55 -6.00
C VAL A 550 15.97 -3.96 -5.98
N SER A 551 17.03 -4.22 -6.74
CA SER A 551 17.72 -5.50 -6.78
C SER A 551 18.31 -5.86 -5.42
N SER A 552 18.80 -4.88 -4.65
CA SER A 552 19.27 -5.11 -3.28
C SER A 552 18.14 -5.61 -2.37
N VAL A 553 16.99 -4.95 -2.40
CA VAL A 553 15.80 -5.36 -1.63
C VAL A 553 15.28 -6.71 -2.09
N ASP A 554 15.20 -6.95 -3.40
CA ASP A 554 14.77 -8.24 -3.98
C ASP A 554 15.69 -9.39 -3.55
N SER A 555 17.01 -9.19 -3.63
CA SER A 555 18.01 -10.17 -3.18
C SER A 555 17.86 -10.48 -1.68
N HIS A 556 17.63 -9.45 -0.87
CA HIS A 556 17.40 -9.61 0.55
C HIS A 556 16.11 -10.41 0.81
N ILE A 557 14.97 -9.99 0.23
CA ILE A 557 13.67 -10.65 0.41
C ILE A 557 13.71 -12.11 -0.02
N ARG A 558 14.33 -12.42 -1.18
CA ARG A 558 14.48 -13.79 -1.65
C ARG A 558 15.24 -14.69 -0.68
N SER A 559 16.16 -14.14 0.12
CA SER A 559 16.87 -14.92 1.14
C SER A 559 15.97 -15.35 2.31
N PHE A 560 14.86 -14.63 2.56
CA PHE A 560 13.91 -14.94 3.63
C PHE A 560 12.62 -15.59 3.13
N ASN A 561 12.13 -15.21 1.96
CA ASN A 561 10.91 -15.73 1.37
C ASN A 561 11.00 -15.74 -0.18
N PRO A 562 11.34 -16.88 -0.79
CA PRO A 562 11.48 -17.00 -2.25
C PRO A 562 10.18 -16.80 -3.03
N SER A 563 9.01 -16.86 -2.36
CA SER A 563 7.70 -16.77 -3.02
C SER A 563 7.26 -15.33 -3.31
N ILE A 564 7.88 -14.34 -2.67
CA ILE A 564 7.54 -12.92 -2.89
C ILE A 564 8.20 -12.44 -4.17
N SER A 565 7.39 -11.88 -5.08
CA SER A 565 7.86 -11.26 -6.31
C SER A 565 7.50 -9.77 -6.35
N PRO A 566 8.36 -8.91 -6.91
CA PRO A 566 8.04 -7.49 -7.07
C PRO A 566 6.88 -7.32 -8.05
N THR A 567 6.04 -6.33 -7.76
CA THR A 567 4.97 -5.86 -8.66
C THR A 567 5.56 -5.12 -9.84
N LEU A 568 4.89 -5.24 -11.00
CA LEU A 568 5.23 -4.46 -12.19
C LEU A 568 4.81 -3.01 -11.96
N THR A 569 5.65 -2.06 -12.37
CA THR A 569 5.31 -0.63 -12.28
C THR A 569 5.05 -0.04 -13.66
N LEU A 570 3.86 0.55 -13.83
CA LEU A 570 3.41 1.21 -15.06
C LEU A 570 2.81 2.57 -14.70
N ASP A 571 3.32 3.67 -15.26
CA ASP A 571 2.72 5.00 -15.06
C ASP A 571 1.96 5.44 -16.31
N VAL A 572 0.72 5.89 -16.13
CA VAL A 572 -0.11 6.41 -17.22
C VAL A 572 0.11 7.93 -17.32
N VAL A 573 0.68 8.39 -18.43
CA VAL A 573 0.93 9.81 -18.70
C VAL A 573 -0.15 10.35 -19.63
N ILE A 574 -0.87 11.36 -19.17
CA ILE A 574 -2.01 11.97 -19.87
C ILE A 574 -1.68 13.44 -20.18
N PRO A 575 -1.18 13.77 -21.38
CA PRO A 575 -1.07 15.16 -21.83
C PRO A 575 -2.48 15.71 -22.05
N CYS A 576 -2.84 16.74 -21.29
CA CYS A 576 -4.22 17.21 -21.18
C CYS A 576 -4.32 18.69 -21.55
N TYR A 577 -4.92 18.99 -22.70
CA TYR A 577 -5.17 20.36 -23.15
C TYR A 577 -6.62 20.79 -22.90
N ARG A 578 -7.57 19.86 -23.04
CA ARG A 578 -9.01 20.14 -22.97
C ARG A 578 -9.55 20.12 -21.56
N VAL A 579 -8.96 19.30 -20.69
CA VAL A 579 -9.41 19.06 -19.31
C VAL A 579 -10.86 18.57 -19.29
N ASP A 580 -11.18 17.60 -20.15
CA ASP A 580 -12.50 16.94 -20.17
C ASP A 580 -12.60 15.96 -19.00
N LEU A 581 -13.39 16.32 -18.00
CA LEU A 581 -13.54 15.51 -16.79
C LEU A 581 -14.18 14.15 -17.06
N ALA A 582 -15.04 14.00 -18.07
CA ALA A 582 -15.68 12.72 -18.36
C ALA A 582 -14.66 11.72 -18.93
N ILE A 583 -13.83 12.18 -19.86
CA ILE A 583 -12.76 11.35 -20.45
C ILE A 583 -11.71 11.01 -19.39
N ILE A 584 -11.26 12.00 -18.62
CA ILE A 584 -10.30 11.78 -17.54
C ILE A 584 -10.87 10.80 -16.51
N SER A 585 -12.16 10.93 -16.15
CA SER A 585 -12.83 9.98 -15.24
C SER A 585 -12.75 8.55 -15.74
N ASN A 586 -12.99 8.32 -17.03
CA ASN A 586 -12.95 6.98 -17.63
C ASN A 586 -11.53 6.38 -17.55
N ILE A 587 -10.49 7.17 -17.85
CA ILE A 587 -9.10 6.71 -17.75
C ILE A 587 -8.74 6.42 -16.28
N LEU A 588 -9.12 7.31 -15.36
CA LEU A 588 -8.86 7.16 -13.92
C LEU A 588 -9.67 6.05 -13.25
N ALA A 589 -10.68 5.50 -13.92
CA ALA A 589 -11.52 4.40 -13.45
C ALA A 589 -11.03 3.01 -13.91
N LEU A 590 -10.02 2.96 -14.78
CA LEU A 590 -9.46 1.72 -15.29
C LEU A 590 -8.99 0.81 -14.14
N GLN A 591 -9.40 -0.46 -14.21
CA GLN A 591 -9.03 -1.48 -13.23
C GLN A 591 -7.74 -2.16 -13.65
N HIS A 592 -6.96 -2.63 -12.67
CA HIS A 592 -5.72 -3.36 -12.91
C HIS A 592 -5.56 -4.54 -11.96
N SER A 593 -4.65 -5.45 -12.28
CA SER A 593 -4.39 -6.61 -11.43
C SER A 593 -3.72 -6.23 -10.10
N PRO A 594 -3.76 -7.10 -9.09
CA PRO A 594 -2.99 -6.92 -7.86
C PRO A 594 -1.47 -6.91 -8.06
N THR A 595 -0.97 -7.45 -9.18
CA THR A 595 0.46 -7.56 -9.50
C THR A 595 1.01 -6.36 -10.29
N LEU A 596 0.13 -5.43 -10.67
CA LEU A 596 0.46 -4.15 -11.28
C LEU A 596 0.25 -3.02 -10.27
N THR A 597 1.14 -2.03 -10.29
CA THR A 597 0.98 -0.79 -9.53
C THR A 597 1.09 0.41 -10.46
N ILE A 598 0.14 1.35 -10.37
CA ILE A 598 -0.03 2.46 -11.31
C ILE A 598 -0.01 3.83 -10.62
N MET A 599 0.50 4.83 -11.35
CA MET A 599 0.24 6.24 -11.09
C MET A 599 -0.31 6.89 -12.36
N PHE A 600 -1.32 7.72 -12.21
CA PHE A 600 -1.83 8.58 -13.28
C PHE A 600 -1.18 9.96 -13.18
N ILE A 601 -0.48 10.37 -14.23
CA ILE A 601 0.24 11.64 -14.30
C ILE A 601 -0.45 12.50 -15.36
N ILE A 602 -1.24 13.45 -14.89
CA ILE A 602 -1.99 14.39 -15.74
C ILE A 602 -1.16 15.67 -15.88
N ILE A 603 -0.71 15.95 -17.10
CA ILE A 603 -0.01 17.19 -17.43
C ILE A 603 -0.97 18.13 -18.14
N VAL A 604 -1.51 19.11 -17.41
CA VAL A 604 -2.40 20.13 -17.95
C VAL A 604 -1.58 21.19 -18.70
N ASP A 605 -1.71 21.21 -20.02
CA ASP A 605 -0.96 22.11 -20.90
C ASP A 605 -1.71 23.42 -21.19
N ASN A 606 -3.01 23.48 -20.88
CA ASN A 606 -3.80 24.71 -20.94
C ASN A 606 -4.00 25.30 -19.53
N PRO A 607 -3.09 26.19 -19.04
CA PRO A 607 -3.21 26.79 -17.71
C PRO A 607 -4.48 27.63 -17.52
N SER A 608 -5.12 28.06 -18.61
CA SER A 608 -6.33 28.89 -18.57
C SER A 608 -7.62 28.07 -18.53
N SER A 609 -7.55 26.74 -18.42
CA SER A 609 -8.75 25.91 -18.39
C SER A 609 -9.58 26.16 -17.11
N PRO A 610 -10.90 26.44 -17.22
CA PRO A 610 -11.75 26.68 -16.06
C PRO A 610 -12.03 25.41 -15.25
N GLN A 611 -11.65 24.23 -15.76
CA GLN A 611 -11.93 22.94 -15.12
C GLN A 611 -10.80 22.47 -14.20
N ILE A 612 -9.67 23.18 -14.12
CA ILE A 612 -8.50 22.78 -13.31
C ILE A 612 -8.89 22.63 -11.83
N LEU A 613 -9.57 23.63 -11.25
CA LEU A 613 -9.97 23.58 -9.84
C LEU A 613 -10.89 22.38 -9.53
N LYS A 614 -11.79 22.03 -10.47
CA LYS A 614 -12.67 20.87 -10.33
C LYS A 614 -11.88 19.56 -10.42
N LEU A 615 -10.95 19.46 -11.36
CA LEU A 615 -10.05 18.32 -11.49
C LEU A 615 -9.25 18.09 -10.19
N GLU A 616 -8.67 19.16 -9.63
CA GLU A 616 -7.93 19.11 -8.36
C GLU A 616 -8.82 18.77 -7.17
N THR A 617 -10.04 19.29 -7.12
CA THR A 617 -10.99 18.99 -6.03
C THR A 617 -11.42 17.52 -6.05
N LEU A 618 -11.70 16.98 -7.23
CA LEU A 618 -12.18 15.60 -7.39
C LEU A 618 -11.07 14.56 -7.23
N TYR A 619 -9.89 14.83 -7.80
CA TYR A 619 -8.83 13.82 -7.94
C TYR A 619 -7.50 14.22 -7.31
N GLY A 620 -7.31 15.46 -6.87
CA GLY A 620 -6.05 15.89 -6.24
C GLY A 620 -5.76 15.21 -4.91
N ARG A 621 -6.78 14.65 -4.25
CA ARG A 621 -6.64 13.83 -3.03
C ARG A 621 -6.37 12.36 -3.32
N ARG A 622 -6.55 11.90 -4.57
CA ARG A 622 -6.26 10.52 -4.93
C ARG A 622 -4.75 10.31 -4.91
N PRO A 623 -4.25 9.39 -4.09
CA PRO A 623 -2.82 9.23 -3.91
C PRO A 623 -2.13 8.62 -5.15
N ASP A 624 -2.90 7.94 -6.01
CA ASP A 624 -2.46 7.40 -7.29
C ASP A 624 -2.52 8.42 -8.45
N VAL A 625 -2.88 9.68 -8.19
CA VAL A 625 -3.03 10.73 -9.21
C VAL A 625 -2.10 11.91 -8.95
N ARG A 626 -1.38 12.35 -9.99
CA ARG A 626 -0.55 13.56 -9.99
C ARG A 626 -1.04 14.52 -11.05
N ILE A 627 -1.53 15.69 -10.62
CA ILE A 627 -1.91 16.78 -11.52
C ILE A 627 -0.76 17.80 -11.56
N ARG A 628 -0.34 18.20 -12.76
CA ARG A 628 0.69 19.22 -12.98
C ARG A 628 0.22 20.19 -14.05
N VAL A 629 0.24 21.48 -13.75
CA VAL A 629 -0.15 22.53 -14.70
C VAL A 629 1.11 23.17 -15.29
N ASN A 630 1.20 23.28 -16.61
CA ASN A 630 2.23 24.07 -17.30
C ASN A 630 1.87 25.55 -17.19
N SER A 631 2.87 26.42 -17.02
CA SER A 631 2.64 27.87 -16.93
C SER A 631 2.16 28.49 -18.26
N VAL A 632 2.43 27.82 -19.38
CA VAL A 632 2.00 28.17 -20.74
C VAL A 632 1.74 26.90 -21.54
N ASN A 633 1.05 27.01 -22.67
CA ASN A 633 0.91 25.91 -23.64
C ASN A 633 2.27 25.61 -24.29
N LEU A 634 2.89 24.50 -23.87
CA LEU A 634 4.17 24.02 -24.38
C LEU A 634 4.01 23.00 -25.52
N GLY A 635 2.85 22.38 -25.66
CA GLY A 635 2.53 21.38 -26.67
C GLY A 635 2.62 19.94 -26.14
N ALA A 636 2.15 19.00 -26.96
CA ALA A 636 2.04 17.58 -26.60
C ALA A 636 3.40 16.94 -26.27
N SER A 637 4.43 17.15 -27.10
CA SER A 637 5.79 16.62 -26.88
C SER A 637 6.38 17.05 -25.54
N ALA A 638 6.31 18.36 -25.22
CA ALA A 638 6.79 18.89 -23.95
C ALA A 638 6.01 18.34 -22.76
N SER A 639 4.69 18.21 -22.90
CA SER A 639 3.84 17.63 -21.87
C SER A 639 4.15 16.15 -21.61
N ARG A 640 4.38 15.37 -22.66
CA ARG A 640 4.81 13.96 -22.56
C ARG A 640 6.19 13.83 -21.90
N ASN A 641 7.15 14.68 -22.27
CA ASN A 641 8.47 14.73 -21.64
C ASN A 641 8.37 15.07 -20.14
N ARG A 642 7.54 16.08 -19.79
CA ARG A 642 7.28 16.40 -18.39
C ARG A 642 6.67 15.22 -17.65
N GLY A 643 5.68 14.54 -18.22
CA GLY A 643 5.09 13.33 -17.66
C GLY A 643 6.10 12.21 -17.43
N MET A 644 6.95 11.91 -18.44
CA MET A 644 8.05 10.95 -18.31
C MET A 644 9.08 11.32 -17.25
N SER A 645 9.28 12.62 -16.99
CA SER A 645 10.21 13.12 -15.97
C SER A 645 9.64 13.01 -14.55
N GLU A 646 8.31 13.04 -14.41
CA GLU A 646 7.60 12.85 -13.14
C GLU A 646 7.43 11.35 -12.81
N SER A 647 7.46 10.49 -13.81
CA SER A 647 7.36 9.04 -13.67
C SER A 647 8.64 8.42 -13.09
N SER A 648 8.44 7.38 -12.29
CA SER A 648 9.50 6.50 -11.80
C SER A 648 9.22 5.02 -12.07
N ALA A 649 8.22 4.73 -12.89
CA ALA A 649 7.84 3.38 -13.24
C ALA A 649 8.84 2.76 -14.23
N GLU A 650 8.80 1.44 -14.32
CA GLU A 650 9.56 0.69 -15.33
C GLU A 650 9.07 0.98 -16.74
N TRP A 651 7.77 1.24 -16.86
CA TRP A 651 7.08 1.50 -18.10
C TRP A 651 6.23 2.76 -17.99
N VAL A 652 6.14 3.51 -19.07
CA VAL A 652 5.21 4.63 -19.22
C VAL A 652 4.21 4.28 -20.29
N TYR A 653 2.93 4.45 -19.98
CA TYR A 653 1.83 4.32 -20.91
C TYR A 653 1.28 5.70 -21.24
N PHE A 654 1.44 6.13 -22.49
CA PHE A 654 0.82 7.34 -22.99
C PHE A 654 -0.61 7.09 -23.44
N LEU A 655 -1.53 7.90 -22.92
CA LEU A 655 -2.93 7.98 -23.32
C LEU A 655 -3.30 9.45 -23.52
N ASP A 656 -3.90 9.79 -24.65
CA ASP A 656 -4.32 11.17 -24.93
C ASP A 656 -5.62 11.53 -24.18
N ASP A 657 -5.89 12.83 -24.00
CA ASP A 657 -7.10 13.32 -23.31
C ASP A 657 -8.38 13.29 -24.16
N ASP A 658 -8.36 12.59 -25.29
CA ASP A 658 -9.49 12.46 -26.23
C ASP A 658 -9.76 11.03 -26.68
N ILE A 659 -9.44 10.02 -25.86
CA ILE A 659 -9.72 8.60 -26.11
C ILE A 659 -10.70 8.01 -25.10
N VAL A 660 -11.36 6.91 -25.48
CA VAL A 660 -12.14 6.06 -24.57
C VAL A 660 -11.46 4.70 -24.49
N PRO A 661 -10.88 4.32 -23.34
CA PRO A 661 -10.19 3.04 -23.22
C PRO A 661 -11.18 1.88 -23.02
N ASP A 662 -10.82 0.68 -23.50
CA ASP A 662 -11.54 -0.54 -23.13
C ASP A 662 -11.31 -0.86 -21.64
N ALA A 663 -12.25 -1.55 -21.00
CA ALA A 663 -12.24 -1.74 -19.55
C ALA A 663 -11.05 -2.60 -19.04
N ASP A 664 -10.55 -3.50 -19.89
CA ASP A 664 -9.46 -4.44 -19.63
C ASP A 664 -8.07 -3.92 -20.09
N LEU A 665 -7.99 -2.66 -20.55
CA LEU A 665 -6.78 -2.06 -21.14
C LEU A 665 -5.50 -2.34 -20.34
N LEU A 666 -5.55 -2.14 -19.01
CA LEU A 666 -4.38 -2.28 -18.15
C LEU A 666 -4.02 -3.74 -17.87
N PHE A 667 -4.97 -4.67 -17.92
CA PHE A 667 -4.72 -6.10 -17.80
C PHE A 667 -3.98 -6.62 -19.04
N GLU A 668 -4.45 -6.22 -20.23
CA GLU A 668 -3.81 -6.59 -21.50
C GLU A 668 -2.43 -5.93 -21.63
N ALA A 669 -2.27 -4.68 -21.17
CA ALA A 669 -0.99 -3.99 -21.14
C ALA A 669 0.02 -4.72 -20.23
N GLU A 670 -0.40 -5.14 -19.03
CA GLU A 670 0.47 -5.92 -18.14
C GLU A 670 0.89 -7.25 -18.76
N LYS A 671 -0.05 -7.95 -19.39
CA LYS A 671 0.20 -9.25 -20.01
C LYS A 671 1.31 -9.18 -21.06
N VAL A 672 1.20 -8.26 -22.02
CA VAL A 672 2.21 -8.11 -23.08
C VAL A 672 3.57 -7.66 -22.55
N ILE A 673 3.59 -6.78 -21.54
CA ILE A 673 4.83 -6.35 -20.88
C ILE A 673 5.53 -7.53 -20.21
N ARG A 674 4.79 -8.42 -19.54
CA ARG A 674 5.36 -9.59 -18.87
C ARG A 674 5.84 -10.66 -19.84
N GLU A 675 5.17 -10.83 -20.98
CA GLU A 675 5.58 -11.76 -22.03
C GLU A 675 6.88 -11.30 -22.73
N HIS A 676 7.08 -9.97 -22.87
CA HIS A 676 8.23 -9.40 -23.56
C HIS A 676 8.92 -8.27 -22.76
N PRO A 677 9.53 -8.57 -21.60
CA PRO A 677 10.08 -7.56 -20.69
C PRO A 677 11.27 -6.77 -21.27
N ASP A 678 11.87 -7.27 -22.35
CA ASP A 678 13.02 -6.65 -23.02
C ASP A 678 12.69 -5.83 -24.27
N ALA A 679 11.40 -5.62 -24.56
CA ALA A 679 10.95 -4.76 -25.64
C ALA A 679 11.28 -3.28 -25.39
N ALA A 680 11.46 -2.52 -26.47
CA ALA A 680 11.58 -1.07 -26.40
C ALA A 680 10.27 -0.41 -25.90
N GLY A 681 9.14 -1.07 -26.15
CA GLY A 681 7.80 -0.60 -25.90
C GLY A 681 6.76 -1.49 -26.59
N PHE A 682 5.50 -1.10 -26.51
CA PHE A 682 4.38 -1.78 -27.16
C PHE A 682 3.47 -0.77 -27.84
N VAL A 683 2.98 -1.13 -29.03
CA VAL A 683 2.01 -0.34 -29.78
C VAL A 683 0.63 -0.97 -29.60
N GLY A 684 -0.29 -0.21 -29.01
CA GLY A 684 -1.69 -0.61 -28.89
C GLY A 684 -2.52 -0.18 -30.09
N ASN A 685 -3.76 -0.65 -30.16
CA ASN A 685 -4.72 -0.27 -31.21
C ASN A 685 -5.56 0.93 -30.81
N THR A 686 -5.64 1.90 -31.70
CA THR A 686 -6.59 3.01 -31.64
C THR A 686 -7.59 2.85 -32.76
N VAL A 687 -8.86 2.62 -32.41
CA VAL A 687 -9.93 2.40 -33.39
C VAL A 687 -10.89 3.59 -33.42
N PHE A 688 -11.54 3.80 -34.56
CA PHE A 688 -12.64 4.76 -34.66
C PHE A 688 -13.98 4.06 -34.48
N PRO A 689 -15.00 4.76 -33.96
CA PRO A 689 -16.38 4.32 -34.04
C PRO A 689 -16.78 4.00 -35.49
N LYS A 690 -17.87 3.26 -35.65
CA LYS A 690 -18.46 2.97 -36.96
C LYS A 690 -18.70 4.29 -37.72
N SER A 691 -18.25 4.34 -38.98
CA SER A 691 -18.49 5.52 -39.82
C SER A 691 -19.92 5.58 -40.34
N GLU A 692 -20.57 6.72 -40.13
CA GLU A 692 -21.97 7.01 -40.50
C GLU A 692 -22.08 8.14 -41.54
N THR A 693 -21.05 8.98 -41.66
CA THR A 693 -21.00 10.10 -42.60
C THR A 693 -19.96 9.89 -43.71
N ILE A 694 -20.14 10.62 -44.82
CA ILE A 694 -19.21 10.60 -45.96
C ILE A 694 -17.79 10.93 -45.51
N PHE A 695 -17.64 11.98 -44.69
CA PHE A 695 -16.33 12.41 -44.20
C PHE A 695 -15.70 11.37 -43.27
N GLN A 696 -16.47 10.75 -42.38
CA GLN A 696 -15.96 9.70 -41.48
C GLN A 696 -15.44 8.48 -42.25
N ALA A 697 -16.13 8.06 -43.31
CA ALA A 697 -15.65 7.00 -44.20
C ALA A 697 -14.40 7.44 -44.98
N ALA A 698 -14.38 8.68 -45.46
CA ALA A 698 -13.26 9.25 -46.22
C ALA A 698 -11.95 9.30 -45.42
N VAL A 699 -12.00 9.56 -44.11
CA VAL A 699 -10.82 9.56 -43.23
C VAL A 699 -10.10 8.21 -43.27
N HIS A 700 -10.85 7.10 -43.21
CA HIS A 700 -10.29 5.75 -43.30
C HIS A 700 -9.77 5.45 -44.70
N LEU A 701 -10.57 5.75 -45.73
CA LEU A 701 -10.22 5.50 -47.14
C LEU A 701 -8.97 6.27 -47.59
N ALA A 702 -8.68 7.42 -46.98
CA ALA A 702 -7.49 8.21 -47.29
C ALA A 702 -6.18 7.53 -46.85
N GLY A 703 -6.24 6.51 -45.99
CA GLY A 703 -5.09 5.76 -45.49
C GLY A 703 -4.23 6.51 -44.46
N VAL A 704 -4.56 7.77 -44.13
CA VAL A 704 -3.82 8.60 -43.17
C VAL A 704 -3.90 8.08 -41.73
N THR A 705 -4.87 7.21 -41.42
CA THR A 705 -5.04 6.55 -40.12
C THR A 705 -4.60 5.09 -40.13
N TYR A 706 -3.92 4.60 -41.18
CA TYR A 706 -3.53 3.19 -41.32
C TYR A 706 -2.71 2.66 -40.13
N PHE A 707 -1.91 3.51 -39.50
CA PHE A 707 -1.03 3.13 -38.38
C PHE A 707 -1.72 3.11 -37.03
N TRP A 708 -2.99 3.50 -36.95
CA TRP A 708 -3.73 3.56 -35.69
C TRP A 708 -4.08 2.18 -35.16
N ASP A 709 -4.32 1.20 -36.04
CA ASP A 709 -4.59 -0.20 -35.73
C ASP A 709 -3.47 -1.14 -36.23
N ILE A 710 -2.24 -0.61 -36.38
CA ILE A 710 -1.10 -1.34 -36.95
C ILE A 710 -0.73 -2.60 -36.15
N ALA A 711 -1.03 -2.64 -34.86
CA ALA A 711 -0.75 -3.78 -34.01
C ALA A 711 -1.61 -5.02 -34.34
N THR A 712 -2.69 -4.87 -35.13
CA THR A 712 -3.38 -6.03 -35.72
C THR A 712 -2.77 -6.52 -37.04
N LYS A 713 -1.88 -5.73 -37.63
CA LYS A 713 -1.38 -5.94 -39.00
C LYS A 713 0.07 -6.42 -39.03
N ILE A 714 0.86 -6.04 -38.03
CA ILE A 714 2.26 -6.43 -37.88
C ILE A 714 2.41 -7.01 -36.48
N GLU A 715 2.84 -8.26 -36.37
CA GLU A 715 2.98 -8.96 -35.08
C GLU A 715 4.28 -8.60 -34.35
N ASP A 716 5.40 -8.54 -35.07
CA ASP A 716 6.73 -8.36 -34.48
C ASP A 716 7.49 -7.13 -34.98
N ASP A 717 8.12 -6.42 -34.04
CA ASP A 717 8.95 -5.24 -34.29
C ASP A 717 8.21 -4.17 -35.11
N VAL A 718 7.10 -3.72 -34.54
CA VAL A 718 6.23 -2.69 -35.08
C VAL A 718 7.06 -1.41 -35.32
N PRO A 719 7.03 -0.82 -36.52
CA PRO A 719 7.91 0.30 -36.87
C PRO A 719 7.79 1.51 -35.94
N TRP A 720 6.55 1.84 -35.56
CA TRP A 720 6.14 2.93 -34.67
C TRP A 720 4.65 2.81 -34.35
N GLY A 721 4.18 3.53 -33.33
CA GLY A 721 2.76 3.62 -32.95
C GLY A 721 2.38 5.05 -32.59
N VAL A 722 1.07 5.34 -32.55
CA VAL A 722 0.56 6.66 -32.15
C VAL A 722 0.54 6.79 -30.64
N THR A 723 0.95 7.94 -30.12
CA THR A 723 1.08 8.16 -28.67
C THR A 723 -0.27 8.23 -27.94
N ALA A 724 -1.38 8.26 -28.67
CA ALA A 724 -2.71 8.04 -28.12
C ALA A 724 -2.87 6.65 -27.45
N ASN A 725 -2.02 5.68 -27.83
CA ASN A 725 -2.01 4.34 -27.26
C ASN A 725 -0.61 3.69 -27.41
N LEU A 726 0.38 4.22 -26.69
CA LEU A 726 1.78 3.79 -26.79
C LEU A 726 2.38 3.51 -25.40
N ILE A 727 2.99 2.34 -25.24
CA ILE A 727 3.74 1.96 -24.04
C ILE A 727 5.23 2.02 -24.37
N ALA A 728 6.04 2.60 -23.49
CA ALA A 728 7.48 2.70 -23.67
C ALA A 728 8.24 2.29 -22.40
N ARG A 729 9.34 1.55 -22.58
CA ARG A 729 10.25 1.19 -21.49
C ARG A 729 10.95 2.45 -20.97
N ARG A 730 11.11 2.53 -19.64
CA ARG A 730 11.56 3.75 -18.95
C ARG A 730 12.62 3.52 -17.87
N ASN A 731 12.77 2.29 -17.34
CA ASN A 731 13.82 1.96 -16.36
C ASN A 731 15.26 1.96 -16.93
N ILE A 732 15.47 2.44 -18.15
CA ILE A 732 16.76 2.49 -18.83
C ILE A 732 17.11 3.95 -19.11
N LYS A 733 18.33 4.37 -18.74
CA LYS A 733 18.85 5.70 -19.09
C LYS A 733 19.26 5.73 -20.56
N ASP A 734 18.29 5.97 -21.44
CA ASP A 734 18.46 6.06 -22.89
C ASP A 734 18.59 7.50 -23.42
N GLY A 735 18.18 8.49 -22.62
CA GLY A 735 18.25 9.92 -22.99
C GLY A 735 17.26 10.31 -24.09
N ILE A 736 16.24 9.50 -24.36
CA ILE A 736 15.27 9.73 -25.44
C ILE A 736 14.06 10.50 -24.92
N GLU A 737 13.82 11.65 -25.52
CA GLU A 737 12.67 12.53 -25.29
C GLU A 737 11.96 12.82 -26.61
N TYR A 738 10.68 13.21 -26.55
CA TYR A 738 9.97 13.72 -27.72
C TYR A 738 10.61 15.04 -28.16
N ASP A 739 11.01 15.13 -29.44
CA ASP A 739 11.66 16.31 -29.99
C ASP A 739 10.70 17.50 -30.07
N LEU A 740 11.09 18.61 -29.45
CA LEU A 740 10.28 19.83 -29.36
C LEU A 740 10.29 20.65 -30.66
N ARG A 741 11.09 20.26 -31.67
CA ARG A 741 11.11 20.89 -32.99
C ARG A 741 9.90 20.51 -33.84
N TYR A 742 9.22 19.41 -33.51
CA TYR A 742 7.95 19.06 -34.13
C TYR A 742 6.84 20.04 -33.72
N PRO A 743 5.79 20.25 -34.55
CA PRO A 743 4.71 21.16 -34.22
C PRO A 743 3.98 20.78 -32.93
N LYS A 744 3.46 21.77 -32.19
CA LYS A 744 2.67 21.54 -30.96
C LYS A 744 1.44 20.64 -31.18
N THR A 745 0.90 20.64 -32.39
CA THR A 745 -0.27 19.85 -32.81
C THR A 745 0.07 18.41 -33.22
N GLY A 746 1.33 18.03 -33.18
CA GLY A 746 1.84 16.73 -33.60
C GLY A 746 2.15 16.61 -35.10
N GLY A 747 2.77 15.49 -35.45
CA GLY A 747 3.30 15.12 -36.77
C GLY A 747 4.77 14.73 -36.69
N GLY A 748 5.08 13.44 -36.83
CA GLY A 748 6.44 12.88 -36.91
C GLY A 748 7.17 12.63 -35.58
N GLU A 749 6.73 13.23 -34.47
CA GLU A 749 7.36 13.07 -33.15
C GLU A 749 7.25 11.65 -32.61
N ASP A 750 6.10 11.01 -32.83
CA ASP A 750 5.84 9.63 -32.39
C ASP A 750 6.78 8.65 -33.11
N ILE A 751 7.01 8.89 -34.40
CA ILE A 751 7.92 8.10 -35.23
C ILE A 751 9.37 8.29 -34.75
N ASP A 752 9.83 9.53 -34.61
CA ASP A 752 11.19 9.83 -34.11
C ASP A 752 11.43 9.19 -32.73
N PHE A 753 10.47 9.31 -31.81
CA PHE A 753 10.55 8.71 -30.48
C PHE A 753 10.66 7.18 -30.54
N CYS A 754 9.76 6.50 -31.25
CA CYS A 754 9.78 5.04 -31.41
C CYS A 754 11.08 4.57 -32.08
N ARG A 755 11.56 5.28 -33.10
CA ARG A 755 12.79 4.93 -33.82
C ARG A 755 14.01 4.99 -32.92
N LEU A 756 14.19 6.09 -32.20
CA LEU A 756 15.33 6.27 -31.29
C LEU A 756 15.29 5.28 -30.13
N LYS A 757 14.11 5.05 -29.52
CA LYS A 757 13.91 4.03 -28.47
C LYS A 757 14.29 2.63 -28.96
N ARG A 758 13.81 2.24 -30.14
CA ARG A 758 14.12 0.93 -30.74
C ARG A 758 15.62 0.76 -30.97
N GLU A 759 16.29 1.76 -31.53
CA GLU A 759 17.73 1.68 -31.78
C GLU A 759 18.55 1.49 -30.50
N VAL A 760 18.20 2.22 -29.44
CA VAL A 760 18.88 2.06 -28.14
C VAL A 760 18.59 0.69 -27.54
N SER A 761 17.34 0.21 -27.61
CA SER A 761 16.96 -1.12 -27.12
C SER A 761 17.76 -2.23 -27.81
N ILE A 762 17.80 -2.24 -29.13
CA ILE A 762 18.53 -3.25 -29.92
C ILE A 762 20.04 -3.19 -29.64
N LYS A 763 20.63 -2.00 -29.56
CA LYS A 763 22.06 -1.84 -29.22
C LYS A 763 22.41 -2.41 -27.84
N ARG A 764 21.44 -2.51 -26.93
CA ARG A 764 21.60 -3.08 -25.59
C ARG A 764 21.16 -4.55 -25.48
N GLY A 765 20.86 -5.21 -26.60
CA GLY A 765 20.42 -6.61 -26.63
C GLY A 765 18.93 -6.83 -26.35
N GLY A 766 18.13 -5.76 -26.28
CA GLY A 766 16.67 -5.84 -26.21
C GLY A 766 16.03 -6.00 -27.60
N SER A 767 14.69 -6.03 -27.62
CA SER A 767 13.90 -6.09 -28.86
C SER A 767 13.26 -4.73 -29.19
N GLY A 768 12.67 -4.62 -30.37
CA GLY A 768 11.96 -3.42 -30.81
C GLY A 768 10.62 -3.21 -30.13
N PHE A 769 9.70 -2.50 -30.79
CA PHE A 769 8.35 -2.33 -30.27
C PHE A 769 7.50 -3.57 -30.59
N GLY A 770 6.87 -4.17 -29.59
CA GLY A 770 5.94 -5.29 -29.78
C GLY A 770 4.53 -4.81 -30.18
N ALA A 771 3.78 -5.66 -30.85
CA ALA A 771 2.36 -5.41 -31.11
C ALA A 771 1.50 -5.80 -29.90
N ALA A 772 0.54 -4.95 -29.54
CA ALA A 772 -0.42 -5.21 -28.47
C ALA A 772 -1.86 -5.04 -28.97
N PRO A 773 -2.39 -5.96 -29.80
CA PRO A 773 -3.65 -5.76 -30.50
C PRO A 773 -4.89 -5.69 -29.60
N LEU A 774 -4.81 -6.28 -28.41
CA LEU A 774 -5.87 -6.27 -27.40
C LEU A 774 -5.80 -5.04 -26.48
N VAL A 775 -4.66 -4.34 -26.46
CA VAL A 775 -4.54 -3.06 -25.76
C VAL A 775 -5.21 -2.00 -26.63
N ARG A 776 -6.52 -1.82 -26.46
CA ARG A 776 -7.38 -1.07 -27.38
C ARG A 776 -8.01 0.16 -26.74
N VAL A 777 -7.98 1.26 -27.48
CA VAL A 777 -8.71 2.48 -27.17
C VAL A 777 -9.55 2.91 -28.38
N THR A 778 -10.66 3.61 -28.13
CA THR A 778 -11.53 4.18 -29.16
C THR A 778 -11.35 5.69 -29.22
N HIS A 779 -11.01 6.21 -30.40
CA HIS A 779 -10.89 7.65 -30.64
C HIS A 779 -12.18 8.21 -31.29
N PRO A 780 -12.86 9.18 -30.68
CA PRO A 780 -14.02 9.82 -31.27
C PRO A 780 -13.60 10.68 -32.47
N TYR A 781 -14.38 10.63 -33.56
CA TYR A 781 -14.10 11.47 -34.72
C TYR A 781 -13.94 12.95 -34.34
N TRP A 782 -12.82 13.56 -34.76
CA TRP A 782 -12.53 14.95 -34.46
C TRP A 782 -13.66 15.89 -34.86
N ASN A 783 -13.87 16.93 -34.07
CA ASN A 783 -14.93 17.91 -34.30
C ASN A 783 -16.32 17.25 -34.48
N ASN A 784 -16.56 16.16 -33.75
CA ASN A 784 -17.76 15.32 -33.85
C ASN A 784 -18.04 14.84 -35.29
N GLY A 785 -16.99 14.54 -36.05
CA GLY A 785 -17.08 14.09 -37.44
C GLY A 785 -17.37 15.20 -38.46
N LYS A 786 -17.34 16.48 -38.07
CA LYS A 786 -17.46 17.60 -39.02
C LYS A 786 -16.22 17.67 -39.92
N ARG A 787 -16.46 17.93 -41.22
CA ARG A 787 -15.45 18.04 -42.27
C ARG A 787 -14.35 19.03 -41.90
N SER A 788 -13.09 18.59 -41.94
CA SER A 788 -11.90 19.43 -41.75
C SER A 788 -10.64 18.76 -42.31
N TYR A 789 -9.98 19.43 -43.26
CA TYR A 789 -8.72 18.96 -43.85
C TYR A 789 -7.47 19.47 -43.13
N TRP A 790 -7.61 20.57 -42.40
CA TRP A 790 -6.50 21.28 -41.74
C TRP A 790 -5.70 20.41 -40.77
N ARG A 791 -6.36 19.48 -40.09
CA ARG A 791 -5.69 18.56 -39.15
C ARG A 791 -4.69 17.65 -39.86
N PHE A 792 -5.12 17.01 -40.96
CA PHE A 792 -4.25 16.13 -41.75
C PHE A 792 -3.11 16.90 -42.43
N TYR A 793 -3.36 18.15 -42.80
CA TYR A 793 -2.31 19.06 -43.27
C TYR A 793 -1.27 19.34 -42.18
N MET A 794 -1.69 19.70 -40.96
CA MET A 794 -0.77 20.06 -39.87
C MET A 794 0.03 18.87 -39.34
N TRP A 795 -0.56 17.67 -39.29
CA TRP A 795 0.19 16.44 -38.99
C TRP A 795 1.28 16.19 -40.01
N ALA A 796 0.91 16.21 -41.28
CA ALA A 796 1.84 15.97 -42.37
C ALA A 796 2.91 17.08 -42.48
N TYR A 797 2.57 18.31 -42.09
CA TYR A 797 3.54 19.39 -41.92
C TYR A 797 4.65 19.05 -40.92
N GLY A 798 4.33 18.38 -39.82
CA GLY A 798 5.33 17.82 -38.90
C GLY A 798 6.13 16.67 -39.54
N ASP A 799 5.42 15.70 -40.13
CA ASP A 799 6.03 14.50 -40.76
C ASP A 799 7.09 14.84 -41.81
N GLY A 800 6.95 15.98 -42.50
CA GLY A 800 7.93 16.44 -43.49
C GLY A 800 9.36 16.54 -42.95
N MET A 801 9.54 16.66 -41.62
CA MET A 801 10.87 16.68 -41.00
C MET A 801 11.57 15.31 -41.02
N LEU A 802 10.82 14.20 -41.09
CA LEU A 802 11.36 12.84 -41.03
C LEU A 802 12.31 12.51 -42.17
N VAL A 803 12.04 13.05 -43.37
CA VAL A 803 12.85 12.83 -44.58
C VAL A 803 14.29 13.33 -44.41
N ALA A 804 14.47 14.47 -43.72
CA ALA A 804 15.79 15.01 -43.41
C ALA A 804 16.40 14.34 -42.16
N ARG A 805 15.56 13.90 -41.23
CA ARG A 805 15.97 13.30 -39.96
C ARG A 805 16.53 11.89 -40.12
N PHE A 806 15.90 11.08 -40.98
CA PHE A 806 16.20 9.67 -41.21
C PHE A 806 16.41 9.43 -42.72
N PRO A 807 17.53 9.91 -43.30
CA PRO A 807 17.82 9.78 -44.72
C PRO A 807 17.96 8.32 -45.17
N GLU A 808 18.32 7.40 -44.27
CA GLU A 808 18.42 5.95 -44.51
C GLU A 808 17.05 5.27 -44.67
N LEU A 809 15.98 5.86 -44.11
CA LEU A 809 14.60 5.39 -44.26
C LEU A 809 13.86 6.18 -45.35
N THR A 810 14.59 6.75 -46.29
CA THR A 810 14.03 7.62 -47.32
C THR A 810 14.36 7.09 -48.72
N TYR A 811 13.41 7.16 -49.63
CA TYR A 811 13.61 6.81 -51.04
C TYR A 811 13.19 7.94 -51.97
N ARG A 812 13.81 8.02 -53.15
CA ARG A 812 13.39 8.94 -54.21
C ARG A 812 12.27 8.31 -55.02
N ASP A 813 11.22 9.08 -55.27
CA ASP A 813 10.10 8.67 -56.10
C ASP A 813 10.40 8.91 -57.58
N TYR A 814 9.75 8.16 -58.48
CA TYR A 814 9.90 8.33 -59.93
C TYR A 814 9.05 9.47 -60.48
N ALA A 815 7.96 9.80 -59.77
CA ALA A 815 7.01 10.82 -60.15
C ALA A 815 6.69 11.72 -58.94
N PRO A 816 6.47 13.03 -59.15
CA PRO A 816 5.98 13.93 -58.11
C PRO A 816 4.66 13.43 -57.48
N ASN A 817 4.38 13.85 -56.25
CA ASN A 817 3.06 13.63 -55.63
C ASN A 817 2.08 14.76 -56.00
N SER A 818 0.85 14.71 -55.51
CA SER A 818 -0.17 15.71 -55.87
C SER A 818 0.23 17.13 -55.47
N ALA A 819 0.83 17.31 -54.29
CA ALA A 819 1.27 18.61 -53.80
C ALA A 819 2.40 19.21 -54.66
N GLU A 820 3.37 18.39 -55.03
CA GLU A 820 4.46 18.78 -55.91
C GLU A 820 3.93 19.09 -57.32
N TYR A 821 2.97 18.33 -57.84
CA TYR A 821 2.30 18.65 -59.10
C TYR A 821 1.49 19.94 -59.05
N LEU A 822 0.78 20.22 -57.95
CA LEU A 822 0.07 21.49 -57.76
C LEU A 822 1.06 22.66 -57.77
N LEU A 823 2.21 22.51 -57.12
CA LEU A 823 3.27 23.51 -57.16
C LEU A 823 3.84 23.70 -58.58
N LEU A 824 4.10 22.60 -59.30
CA LEU A 824 4.57 22.64 -60.69
C LEU A 824 3.53 23.25 -61.64
N ALA A 825 2.24 22.97 -61.45
CA ALA A 825 1.15 23.54 -62.23
C ALA A 825 1.05 25.07 -62.07
N ILE A 826 1.45 25.60 -60.92
CA ILE A 826 1.55 27.04 -60.67
C ILE A 826 2.84 27.60 -61.24
N ALA A 827 3.99 26.97 -60.97
CA ALA A 827 5.31 27.52 -61.28
C ALA A 827 5.70 27.41 -62.77
N LEU A 828 5.38 26.29 -63.43
CA LEU A 828 5.81 26.01 -64.80
C LEU A 828 5.30 27.02 -65.83
N PRO A 829 4.03 27.50 -65.78
CA PRO A 829 3.55 28.55 -66.67
C PRO A 829 4.35 29.87 -66.57
N PHE A 830 4.86 30.23 -65.38
CA PHE A 830 5.72 31.42 -65.22
C PHE A 830 7.14 31.22 -65.78
N ILE A 831 7.62 29.97 -65.86
CA ILE A 831 8.95 29.63 -66.39
C ILE A 831 8.92 29.53 -67.92
N VAL A 832 7.85 28.94 -68.48
CA VAL A 832 7.73 28.63 -69.91
C VAL A 832 7.22 29.82 -70.73
N LEU A 833 6.44 30.73 -70.13
CA LEU A 833 5.93 31.94 -70.77
C LEU A 833 6.55 33.19 -70.12
N PRO A 834 7.80 33.56 -70.45
CA PRO A 834 8.35 34.85 -70.02
C PRO A 834 7.47 35.99 -70.57
N LEU A 835 7.32 37.06 -69.78
CA LEU A 835 6.49 38.22 -70.12
C LEU A 835 6.90 38.79 -71.49
N GLY A 836 6.08 38.58 -72.52
CA GLY A 836 6.25 39.19 -73.84
C GLY A 836 5.68 40.61 -73.89
N ASP A 837 5.87 41.30 -75.02
CA ASP A 837 5.52 42.72 -75.22
C ASP A 837 4.04 43.07 -74.93
N ASN A 838 3.14 42.09 -74.95
CA ASN A 838 1.75 42.24 -74.55
C ASN A 838 1.47 41.56 -73.20
N LEU A 839 1.57 42.36 -72.14
CA LEU A 839 1.45 41.94 -70.75
C LEU A 839 0.08 41.28 -70.45
N LEU A 840 -1.01 41.82 -71.00
CA LEU A 840 -2.37 41.35 -70.71
C LEU A 840 -2.64 39.95 -71.28
N SER A 841 -2.25 39.69 -72.53
CA SER A 841 -2.40 38.37 -73.15
C SER A 841 -1.51 37.31 -72.49
N SER A 842 -0.31 37.70 -72.07
CA SER A 842 0.63 36.81 -71.38
C SER A 842 0.07 36.40 -70.01
N LEU A 843 -0.44 37.36 -69.22
CA LEU A 843 -1.06 37.08 -67.92
C LEU A 843 -2.32 36.21 -68.05
N TYR A 844 -3.18 36.45 -69.05
CA TYR A 844 -4.36 35.63 -69.30
C TYR A 844 -3.99 34.18 -69.64
N LEU A 845 -3.03 33.98 -70.55
CA LEU A 845 -2.57 32.65 -70.93
C LEU A 845 -1.92 31.92 -69.75
N THR A 846 -1.11 32.61 -68.95
CA THR A 846 -0.51 32.06 -67.72
C THR A 846 -1.61 31.65 -66.73
N ALA A 847 -2.60 32.50 -66.46
CA ALA A 847 -3.71 32.18 -65.56
C ALA A 847 -4.54 31.00 -66.06
N TYR A 848 -4.82 30.93 -67.37
CA TYR A 848 -5.51 29.80 -67.99
C TYR A 848 -4.73 28.49 -67.84
N LEU A 849 -3.42 28.49 -68.14
CA LEU A 849 -2.58 27.30 -67.99
C LEU A 849 -2.48 26.84 -66.52
N ILE A 850 -2.41 27.78 -65.58
CA ILE A 850 -2.46 27.47 -64.14
C ILE A 850 -3.80 26.83 -63.78
N ALA A 851 -4.93 27.45 -64.14
CA ALA A 851 -6.26 26.92 -63.84
C ALA A 851 -6.48 25.53 -64.44
N LYS A 852 -6.06 25.34 -65.69
CA LYS A 852 -6.10 24.06 -66.40
C LYS A 852 -5.20 23.01 -65.76
N GLY A 853 -3.98 23.38 -65.38
CA GLY A 853 -3.04 22.52 -64.67
C GLY A 853 -3.59 22.06 -63.32
N LEU A 854 -4.03 23.00 -62.48
CA LEU A 854 -4.62 22.71 -61.17
C LEU A 854 -5.84 21.78 -61.29
N SER A 855 -6.75 22.07 -62.20
CA SER A 855 -7.95 21.25 -62.44
C SER A 855 -7.60 19.83 -62.90
N SER A 856 -6.58 19.71 -63.77
CA SER A 856 -6.11 18.41 -64.25
C SER A 856 -5.48 17.58 -63.14
N VAL A 857 -4.70 18.20 -62.24
CA VAL A 857 -4.08 17.53 -61.09
C VAL A 857 -5.15 17.03 -60.13
N VAL A 858 -6.13 17.87 -59.75
CA VAL A 858 -7.20 17.49 -58.84
C VAL A 858 -8.05 16.36 -59.43
N LEU A 859 -8.50 16.51 -60.67
CA LEU A 859 -9.36 15.52 -61.32
C LEU A 859 -8.64 14.18 -61.52
N ALA A 860 -7.37 14.20 -61.93
CA ALA A 860 -6.57 12.98 -62.08
C ALA A 860 -6.40 12.21 -60.77
N ASN A 861 -6.15 12.93 -59.66
CA ASN A 861 -5.99 12.31 -58.35
C ASN A 861 -7.30 11.68 -57.86
N VAL A 862 -8.43 12.38 -58.04
CA VAL A 862 -9.75 11.86 -57.68
C VAL A 862 -10.11 10.62 -58.52
N LEU A 863 -9.96 10.69 -59.85
CA LEU A 863 -10.26 9.56 -60.73
C LEU A 863 -9.34 8.36 -60.48
N HIS A 864 -8.06 8.60 -60.21
CA HIS A 864 -7.11 7.53 -59.88
C HIS A 864 -7.45 6.85 -58.56
N ASP A 865 -7.75 7.60 -57.50
CA ASP A 865 -8.09 6.99 -56.21
C ASP A 865 -9.43 6.22 -56.31
N ILE A 866 -10.42 6.72 -57.06
CA ILE A 866 -11.66 5.97 -57.37
C ILE A 866 -11.32 4.65 -58.07
N TYR A 867 -10.48 4.70 -59.11
CA TYR A 867 -10.04 3.50 -59.82
C TYR A 867 -9.33 2.51 -58.89
N ARG A 868 -8.44 3.02 -58.03
CA ARG A 868 -7.66 2.23 -57.07
C ARG A 868 -8.56 1.46 -56.11
N HIS A 869 -9.54 2.13 -55.50
CA HIS A 869 -10.42 1.51 -54.51
C HIS A 869 -11.48 0.59 -55.14
N LEU A 870 -12.05 0.95 -56.29
CA LEU A 870 -13.15 0.17 -56.88
C LEU A 870 -12.68 -1.01 -57.74
N TRP A 871 -11.51 -0.90 -58.39
CA TRP A 871 -11.05 -1.90 -59.35
C TRP A 871 -9.70 -2.53 -59.00
N GLN A 872 -8.73 -1.74 -58.57
CA GLN A 872 -7.37 -2.26 -58.38
C GLN A 872 -7.20 -3.03 -57.06
N HIS A 873 -7.80 -2.53 -55.99
CA HIS A 873 -7.69 -3.08 -54.63
C HIS A 873 -9.02 -3.11 -53.87
N PRO A 874 -10.11 -3.68 -54.43
CA PRO A 874 -11.42 -3.73 -53.76
C PRO A 874 -11.39 -4.47 -52.42
N GLU A 875 -10.43 -5.38 -52.23
CA GLU A 875 -10.22 -6.14 -50.99
C GLU A 875 -9.80 -5.28 -49.80
N ARG A 876 -9.16 -4.12 -50.02
CA ARG A 876 -8.67 -3.24 -48.94
C ARG A 876 -9.80 -2.58 -48.16
N ASP A 877 -10.93 -2.38 -48.81
CA ASP A 877 -12.09 -1.71 -48.22
C ASP A 877 -13.08 -2.70 -47.60
N ALA A 878 -12.87 -4.01 -47.79
CA ALA A 878 -13.75 -5.07 -47.28
C ALA A 878 -13.83 -5.06 -45.74
N GLY A 879 -12.74 -4.71 -45.07
CA GLY A 879 -12.63 -4.59 -43.61
C GLY A 879 -13.14 -3.27 -43.01
N LEU A 880 -13.59 -2.31 -43.82
CA LEU A 880 -14.00 -1.00 -43.34
C LEU A 880 -15.24 -1.11 -42.44
N ASN A 881 -15.13 -0.62 -41.19
CA ASN A 881 -16.26 -0.49 -40.27
C ASN A 881 -17.11 0.75 -40.61
N SER A 882 -17.89 0.65 -41.70
CA SER A 882 -18.76 1.72 -42.20
C SER A 882 -20.17 1.25 -42.48
N SER A 883 -21.13 2.15 -42.30
CA SER A 883 -22.48 2.03 -42.90
C SER A 883 -22.51 2.43 -44.39
N ILE A 884 -21.46 3.13 -44.87
CA ILE A 884 -21.31 3.59 -46.25
C ILE A 884 -20.30 2.66 -46.94
N LYS A 885 -20.76 1.50 -47.43
CA LYS A 885 -19.90 0.51 -48.11
C LYS A 885 -20.10 0.43 -49.62
N SER A 886 -21.17 1.01 -50.15
CA SER A 886 -21.50 0.98 -51.59
C SER A 886 -22.46 2.11 -51.97
N GLY A 887 -22.71 2.27 -53.27
CA GLY A 887 -23.64 3.27 -53.81
C GLY A 887 -23.10 4.71 -53.79
N PRO A 888 -23.91 5.71 -54.16
CA PRO A 888 -23.44 7.07 -54.44
C PRO A 888 -22.70 7.75 -53.27
N ARG A 889 -23.10 7.45 -52.02
CA ARG A 889 -22.44 8.00 -50.83
C ARG A 889 -21.02 7.46 -50.65
N PHE A 890 -20.75 6.22 -51.07
CA PHE A 890 -19.41 5.64 -51.04
C PHE A 890 -18.50 6.30 -52.09
N TRP A 891 -19.01 6.53 -53.30
CA TRP A 891 -18.29 7.29 -54.33
C TRP A 891 -17.91 8.70 -53.85
N LEU A 892 -18.83 9.40 -53.18
CA LEU A 892 -18.52 10.70 -52.58
C LEU A 892 -17.46 10.60 -51.46
N ALA A 893 -17.42 9.50 -50.70
CA ALA A 893 -16.40 9.28 -49.69
C ALA A 893 -15.01 9.04 -50.31
N LEU A 894 -14.94 8.38 -51.47
CA LEU A 894 -13.70 8.24 -52.24
C LEU A 894 -13.20 9.58 -52.80
N VAL A 895 -14.10 10.42 -53.31
CA VAL A 895 -13.76 11.78 -53.74
C VAL A 895 -13.19 12.59 -52.57
N GLU A 896 -13.88 12.53 -51.42
CA GLU A 896 -13.46 13.21 -50.20
C GLU A 896 -12.12 12.69 -49.67
N SER A 897 -11.85 11.39 -49.76
CA SER A 897 -10.60 10.79 -49.28
C SER A 897 -9.39 11.27 -50.10
N SER A 898 -9.56 11.49 -51.41
CA SER A 898 -8.54 12.14 -52.25
C SER A 898 -8.19 13.53 -51.75
N PHE A 899 -9.17 14.34 -51.34
CA PHE A 899 -8.89 15.67 -50.79
C PHE A 899 -8.13 15.61 -49.46
N ILE A 900 -8.44 14.64 -48.59
CA ILE A 900 -7.69 14.41 -47.35
C ILE A 900 -6.23 14.05 -47.66
N ARG A 901 -5.99 13.13 -48.61
CA ARG A 901 -4.65 12.71 -49.03
C ARG A 901 -3.86 13.87 -49.64
N MET A 902 -4.45 14.62 -50.59
CA MET A 902 -3.82 15.79 -51.20
C MET A 902 -3.48 16.87 -50.15
N SER A 903 -4.37 17.09 -49.18
CA SER A 903 -4.12 18.00 -48.06
C SER A 903 -2.95 17.55 -47.17
N SER A 904 -2.82 16.25 -46.91
CA SER A 904 -1.66 15.68 -46.20
C SER A 904 -0.36 15.87 -47.01
N GLU A 905 -0.35 15.58 -48.30
CA GLU A 905 0.82 15.79 -49.16
C GLU A 905 1.26 17.26 -49.21
N LEU A 906 0.29 18.20 -49.25
CA LEU A 906 0.55 19.64 -49.20
C LEU A 906 1.20 20.05 -47.87
N GLY A 907 0.73 19.49 -46.76
CA GLY A 907 1.32 19.71 -45.44
C GLY A 907 2.80 19.32 -45.43
N ARG A 908 3.11 18.09 -45.87
CA ARG A 908 4.50 17.59 -45.98
C ARG A 908 5.39 18.49 -46.83
N LEU A 909 4.90 18.90 -48.01
CA LEU A 909 5.64 19.80 -48.91
C LEU A 909 5.90 21.15 -48.24
N LYS A 910 4.88 21.76 -47.64
CA LYS A 910 5.03 23.04 -46.93
C LYS A 910 6.03 22.93 -45.79
N GLY A 911 5.98 21.87 -45.01
CA GLY A 911 6.92 21.62 -43.91
C GLY A 911 8.37 21.56 -44.38
N ALA A 912 8.63 20.87 -45.50
CA ALA A 912 9.97 20.84 -46.10
C ALA A 912 10.41 22.22 -46.61
N VAL A 913 9.51 22.98 -47.26
CA VAL A 913 9.79 24.32 -47.78
C VAL A 913 10.09 25.32 -46.66
N ASP A 914 9.27 25.37 -45.62
CA ASP A 914 9.44 26.30 -44.50
C ASP A 914 10.74 26.06 -43.74
N ARG A 915 11.16 24.80 -43.65
CA ARG A 915 12.45 24.40 -43.07
C ARG A 915 13.62 24.53 -44.05
N LYS A 916 13.41 25.07 -45.26
CA LYS A 916 14.42 25.24 -46.32
C LYS A 916 15.09 23.93 -46.75
N GLN A 917 14.38 22.81 -46.64
CA GLN A 917 14.85 21.46 -46.97
C GLN A 917 14.54 21.10 -48.43
N TRP A 918 14.95 21.95 -49.38
CA TRP A 918 14.65 21.78 -50.82
C TRP A 918 15.11 20.44 -51.39
N TYR A 919 16.24 19.91 -50.90
CA TYR A 919 16.79 18.61 -51.30
C TYR A 919 15.94 17.40 -50.87
N CYS A 920 14.92 17.62 -50.03
CA CYS A 920 13.96 16.59 -49.62
C CYS A 920 12.76 16.48 -50.57
N ILE A 921 12.54 17.46 -51.46
CA ILE A 921 11.45 17.42 -52.46
C ILE A 921 11.71 16.26 -53.43
N GLY A 922 10.66 15.50 -53.76
CA GLY A 922 10.75 14.28 -54.55
C GLY A 922 11.25 13.05 -53.78
N LYS A 923 11.54 13.17 -52.48
CA LYS A 923 11.80 12.04 -51.59
C LYS A 923 10.56 11.68 -50.76
N ARG A 924 10.46 10.43 -50.34
CA ARG A 924 9.39 9.86 -49.51
C ARG A 924 10.00 9.12 -48.35
N PHE A 925 9.36 9.22 -47.18
CA PHE A 925 9.71 8.45 -46.01
C PHE A 925 9.12 7.03 -46.11
N ASP A 926 9.90 6.02 -45.71
CA ASP A 926 9.45 4.64 -45.59
C ASP A 926 8.79 4.43 -44.22
N TRP A 927 7.46 4.53 -44.21
CA TRP A 927 6.65 4.40 -43.00
C TRP A 927 6.73 3.02 -42.34
N PHE A 928 7.17 1.99 -43.07
CA PHE A 928 7.37 0.63 -42.55
C PHE A 928 8.82 0.39 -42.11
N ALA A 929 9.70 1.37 -42.25
CA ALA A 929 11.11 1.30 -41.86
C ALA A 929 11.81 0.00 -42.36
N GLY A 930 11.52 -0.41 -43.60
CA GLY A 930 12.06 -1.61 -44.25
C GLY A 930 11.41 -2.94 -43.86
N ARG A 931 10.43 -2.99 -42.94
CA ARG A 931 9.83 -4.24 -42.45
C ARG A 931 9.01 -4.99 -43.49
N GLU A 932 8.30 -4.27 -44.37
CA GLU A 932 7.51 -4.83 -45.48
C GLU A 932 8.32 -4.94 -46.80
N GLY A 933 9.65 -4.84 -46.71
CA GLY A 933 10.54 -4.77 -47.86
C GLY A 933 10.20 -3.61 -48.81
N ASP A 934 10.41 -3.82 -50.11
CA ASP A 934 10.15 -2.80 -51.14
C ASP A 934 8.73 -2.87 -51.73
N GLY A 935 7.84 -3.73 -51.22
CA GLY A 935 6.46 -3.86 -51.68
C GLY A 935 5.70 -2.53 -51.65
N PRO A 936 5.50 -1.91 -50.47
CA PRO A 936 4.79 -0.64 -50.34
C PRO A 936 5.41 0.50 -51.14
N LYS A 937 6.76 0.55 -51.22
CA LYS A 937 7.48 1.58 -52.00
C LYS A 937 7.21 1.44 -53.50
N ARG A 938 7.21 0.21 -54.02
CA ARG A 938 6.91 -0.07 -55.44
C ARG A 938 5.47 0.26 -55.78
N GLU A 939 4.53 -0.06 -54.89
CA GLU A 939 3.13 0.29 -55.07
C GLU A 939 2.94 1.81 -55.13
N GLU A 940 3.51 2.57 -54.19
CA GLU A 940 3.37 4.02 -54.16
C GLU A 940 4.00 4.69 -55.39
N ARG A 941 5.19 4.22 -55.81
CA ARG A 941 5.83 4.65 -57.07
C ARG A 941 4.92 4.42 -58.27
N TRP A 942 4.30 3.24 -58.35
CA TRP A 942 3.40 2.90 -59.43
C TRP A 942 2.15 3.77 -59.44
N ASN A 943 1.55 4.01 -58.27
CA ASN A 943 0.41 4.92 -58.11
C ASN A 943 0.76 6.34 -58.59
N ASN A 944 1.94 6.86 -58.25
CA ASN A 944 2.37 8.19 -58.67
C ASN A 944 2.64 8.29 -60.19
N VAL A 945 3.14 7.22 -60.81
CA VAL A 945 3.28 7.14 -62.28
C VAL A 945 1.90 7.07 -62.96
N GLN A 946 0.96 6.27 -62.45
CA GLN A 946 -0.40 6.21 -63.00
C GLN A 946 -1.11 7.57 -62.90
N ARG A 947 -0.95 8.28 -61.77
CA ARG A 947 -1.46 9.64 -61.59
C ARG A 947 -0.83 10.60 -62.60
N LEU A 948 0.48 10.55 -62.85
CA LEU A 948 1.14 11.35 -63.87
C LEU A 948 0.51 11.13 -65.26
N VAL A 949 0.31 9.88 -65.66
CA VAL A 949 -0.34 9.53 -66.94
C VAL A 949 -1.75 10.12 -67.00
N CYS A 950 -2.54 9.98 -65.93
CA CYS A 950 -3.87 10.56 -65.85
C CYS A 950 -3.84 12.10 -65.96
N ILE A 951 -2.91 12.77 -65.28
CA ILE A 951 -2.74 14.23 -65.35
C ILE A 951 -2.46 14.67 -66.79
N VAL A 952 -1.52 14.01 -67.48
CA VAL A 952 -1.16 14.36 -68.87
C VAL A 952 -2.33 14.14 -69.82
N LEU A 953 -3.06 13.03 -69.68
CA LEU A 953 -4.26 12.75 -70.50
C LEU A 953 -5.34 13.80 -70.25
N ILE A 954 -5.69 14.05 -68.99
CA ILE A 954 -6.72 15.03 -68.62
C ILE A 954 -6.32 16.44 -69.07
N PHE A 955 -5.07 16.85 -68.88
CA PHE A 955 -4.58 18.14 -69.33
C PHE A 955 -4.72 18.32 -70.86
N ARG A 956 -4.60 17.24 -71.64
CA ARG A 956 -4.81 17.31 -73.10
C ARG A 956 -6.29 17.49 -73.49
N PHE A 957 -7.22 16.95 -72.69
CA PHE A 957 -8.65 16.88 -73.03
C PHE A 957 -9.55 17.87 -72.27
N VAL A 958 -9.10 18.45 -71.15
CA VAL A 958 -9.82 19.51 -70.44
C VAL A 958 -9.66 20.81 -71.23
N LEU A 959 -10.79 21.28 -71.78
CA LEU A 959 -10.95 22.53 -72.52
C LEU A 959 -11.01 23.72 -71.57
#